data_AF-A0A6M3ZMX7-F1
#
_entry.id   AF-A0A6M3ZMX7-F1
#
_cell.length_a   1.000
_cell.length_b   1.000
_cell.length_c   1.000
_cell.angle_alpha   90.00
_cell.angle_beta   90.00
_cell.angle_gamma   90.00
#
_symmetry.space_group_name_H-M   'P 1'
#
loop_
_entity.id
_entity.type
_entity.pdbx_description
1 polymer ?
#
loop_
_entity_poly.entity_id
_entity_poly.type
_entity_poly.pdbx_seq_one_letter_code
_entity_poly.pdbx_strand_id
1 'polypeptide(L)'
;MATSTGSISTSAGPLDVANLVTQLVAVESKSRLAPLASKADGFNALISAFGNLSTALTTYQNALAGLTAAKFSAQKAAVVNSGKSADGKTAADAVSADINVDDSTRALAQKLQSSGFASGHLFRAGDSLAIKVGDKPPTFITLKADATVSGLREAINAANAGVSASVMRDDAGEHLVLESNTGGTAHTLKVRSNNSLSAISFDPQQNRSGAMTQTQAARDASSAAAGSYAISVEQLAQAHKLSSAGISPGTTFDVGVLAIKTGTGSTALIKPSNHSLSGVRDAINAADTGVNAAIVSDGKQEHLVLTAKQSGAQNAIRVSGTGDFAVFASDPSGQLSTASVATDKRFGKGTISLAVGGRSFDLAPTASTAGSAPGLADVARAINEAKAGVTASVQREGQGEKAVERLVLSNSGSEPVSLRGKGDYALLSASAMGQLQRPQDALLSVDGVAITATSNKISNAISGVTLNLNKTTTANDRFTLTVSNDTSGASSAVTSFVNAFNALSKTLAELTRQSPSKVRGQAGEHGPLATETMVQSLIGQIRHAVLGAVAGNEHGSLAAIGVSFKKDGTLALDNARLTKAGNGNFDAVARLFTAKEGVVTRSQALLEKVLGEQGLLAGKTRSLQNSLKTVTDQQAAARERLATLRDSYTNQFNRLNVTLAKMQSTQNYLAQQLARLRKL
;
A
#
# COMPACT_ATOMS: atom_id res chain seq x y z
N MET A 1 -70.68 27.01 -35.56
CA MET A 1 -71.16 28.37 -35.81
C MET A 1 -71.75 28.90 -34.52
N ALA A 2 -71.03 29.77 -33.80
CA ALA A 2 -71.59 30.53 -32.69
C ALA A 2 -71.89 31.93 -33.24
N THR A 3 -73.18 32.25 -33.31
CA THR A 3 -73.71 33.49 -33.85
C THR A 3 -73.30 34.66 -32.96
N SER A 4 -72.53 35.59 -33.52
CA SER A 4 -72.26 36.90 -32.93
C SER A 4 -73.57 37.68 -32.87
N THR A 5 -74.18 37.75 -31.69
CA THR A 5 -75.27 38.69 -31.40
C THR A 5 -74.65 39.99 -30.89
N GLY A 6 -73.94 40.68 -31.77
CA GLY A 6 -73.54 42.06 -31.53
C GLY A 6 -74.75 42.96 -31.73
N SER A 7 -75.34 43.46 -30.64
CA SER A 7 -76.21 44.63 -30.73
C SER A 7 -75.33 45.85 -31.00
N ILE A 8 -75.42 46.39 -32.22
CA ILE A 8 -74.86 47.72 -32.52
C ILE A 8 -75.78 48.72 -31.82
N SER A 9 -75.36 49.22 -30.66
CA SER A 9 -76.00 50.36 -30.01
C SER A 9 -75.87 51.57 -30.94
N THR A 10 -77.00 52.18 -31.29
CA THR A 10 -77.08 53.38 -32.13
C THR A 10 -76.79 54.67 -31.36
N SER A 11 -76.19 54.61 -30.16
CA SER A 11 -75.52 55.75 -29.53
C SER A 11 -74.00 55.57 -29.60
N ALA A 12 -73.41 55.88 -30.75
CA ALA A 12 -71.96 55.90 -30.90
C ALA A 12 -71.35 57.04 -30.05
N GLY A 13 -71.01 56.73 -28.80
CA GLY A 13 -69.87 57.35 -28.13
C GLY A 13 -68.56 56.87 -28.78
N PRO A 14 -67.42 57.50 -28.49
CA PRO A 14 -66.13 57.11 -29.08
C PRO A 14 -65.86 55.62 -28.81
N LEU A 15 -65.50 54.86 -29.85
CA LEU A 15 -65.12 53.45 -29.75
C LEU A 15 -64.04 53.28 -28.68
N ASP A 16 -64.19 52.30 -27.78
CA ASP A 16 -63.13 51.90 -26.85
C ASP A 16 -62.07 51.06 -27.58
N VAL A 17 -61.24 51.79 -28.33
CA VAL A 17 -60.16 51.22 -29.15
C VAL A 17 -59.18 50.42 -28.29
N ALA A 18 -58.92 50.83 -27.06
CA ALA A 18 -57.94 50.18 -26.19
C ALA A 18 -58.39 48.77 -25.80
N ASN A 19 -59.65 48.60 -25.37
CA ASN A 19 -60.17 47.29 -24.98
C ASN A 19 -60.35 46.36 -26.19
N LEU A 20 -60.87 46.87 -27.32
CA LEU A 20 -61.11 46.06 -28.50
C LEU A 20 -59.81 45.51 -29.10
N VAL A 21 -58.80 46.38 -29.25
CA VAL A 21 -57.46 45.96 -29.74
C VAL A 21 -56.82 44.95 -28.79
N THR A 22 -56.95 45.14 -27.47
CA THR A 22 -56.40 44.21 -26.48
C THR A 22 -57.03 42.82 -26.60
N GLN A 23 -58.35 42.73 -26.77
CA GLN A 23 -59.05 41.45 -26.95
C GLN A 23 -58.66 40.75 -28.26
N LEU A 24 -58.60 41.49 -29.36
CA LEU A 24 -58.19 40.96 -30.67
C LEU A 24 -56.76 40.42 -30.66
N VAL A 25 -55.82 41.20 -30.10
CA VAL A 25 -54.42 40.79 -29.98
C VAL A 25 -54.27 39.61 -29.01
N ALA A 26 -55.06 39.54 -27.94
CA ALA A 26 -55.03 38.41 -27.01
C ALA A 26 -55.43 37.09 -27.69
N VAL A 27 -56.49 37.09 -28.51
CA VAL A 27 -56.92 35.90 -29.27
C VAL A 27 -55.87 35.47 -30.29
N GLU A 28 -55.34 36.42 -31.08
CA GLU A 28 -54.29 36.12 -32.06
C GLU A 28 -53.01 35.62 -31.38
N SER A 29 -52.62 36.25 -30.26
CA SER A 29 -51.44 35.83 -29.48
C SER A 29 -51.57 34.40 -28.96
N LYS A 30 -52.76 34.01 -28.47
CA LYS A 30 -53.02 32.65 -27.99
C LYS A 30 -52.92 31.63 -29.12
N SER A 31 -53.46 31.94 -30.29
CA SER A 31 -53.40 31.05 -31.47
C SER A 31 -51.96 30.85 -31.98
N ARG A 32 -51.14 31.91 -31.98
CA ARG A 32 -49.77 31.88 -32.52
C ARG A 32 -48.71 31.39 -31.54
N LEU A 33 -48.79 31.83 -30.27
CA LEU A 33 -47.75 31.56 -29.28
C LEU A 33 -47.96 30.25 -28.53
N ALA A 34 -49.20 29.82 -28.26
CA ALA A 34 -49.43 28.61 -27.48
C ALA A 34 -48.84 27.33 -28.13
N PRO A 35 -48.93 27.10 -29.45
CA PRO A 35 -48.30 25.94 -30.09
C PRO A 35 -46.76 25.99 -30.02
N LEU A 36 -46.17 27.18 -30.15
CA LEU A 36 -44.72 27.36 -30.05
C LEU A 36 -44.22 27.20 -28.61
N ALA A 37 -44.98 27.68 -27.63
CA ALA A 37 -44.70 27.46 -26.21
C ALA A 37 -44.72 25.97 -25.87
N SER A 38 -45.78 25.27 -26.28
CA SER A 38 -45.90 23.82 -26.09
C SER A 38 -44.75 23.02 -26.74
N LYS A 39 -44.29 23.43 -27.92
CA LYS A 39 -43.09 22.83 -28.55
C LYS A 39 -41.81 23.09 -27.74
N ALA A 40 -41.61 24.31 -27.27
CA ALA A 40 -40.45 24.66 -26.45
C ALA A 40 -40.44 23.86 -25.12
N ASP A 41 -41.59 23.75 -24.47
CA ASP A 41 -41.77 22.95 -23.26
C ASP A 41 -41.47 21.47 -23.51
N GLY A 42 -41.94 20.93 -24.65
CA GLY A 42 -41.63 19.58 -25.08
C GLY A 42 -40.13 19.34 -25.27
N PHE A 43 -39.42 20.26 -25.94
CA PHE A 43 -37.96 20.15 -26.09
C PHE A 43 -37.22 20.29 -24.75
N ASN A 44 -37.64 21.18 -23.85
CA ASN A 44 -37.07 21.31 -22.51
C ASN A 44 -37.27 20.03 -21.67
N ALA A 45 -38.46 19.43 -21.75
CA ALA A 45 -38.75 18.17 -21.07
C ALA A 45 -37.87 17.03 -21.60
N LEU A 46 -37.68 16.96 -22.92
CA LEU A 46 -36.76 15.98 -23.54
C LEU A 46 -35.30 16.21 -23.11
N ILE A 47 -34.81 17.45 -23.14
CA ILE A 47 -33.44 17.78 -22.71
C ILE A 47 -33.22 17.37 -21.25
N SER A 48 -34.16 17.69 -20.37
CA SER A 48 -34.11 17.31 -18.95
C SER A 48 -34.13 15.79 -18.78
N ALA A 49 -34.96 15.09 -19.55
CA ALA A 49 -35.03 13.63 -19.53
C ALA A 49 -33.73 12.96 -20.00
N PHE A 50 -33.10 13.47 -21.06
CA PHE A 50 -31.78 13.01 -21.51
C PHE A 50 -30.67 13.33 -20.49
N GLY A 51 -30.76 14.47 -19.80
CA GLY A 51 -29.88 14.80 -18.67
C GLY A 51 -29.99 13.77 -17.54
N ASN A 52 -31.21 13.43 -17.12
CA ASN A 52 -31.46 12.41 -16.11
C ASN A 52 -30.94 11.03 -16.55
N LEU A 53 -31.16 10.65 -17.80
CA LEU A 53 -30.63 9.41 -18.36
C LEU A 53 -29.09 9.40 -18.37
N SER A 54 -28.45 10.51 -18.76
CA SER A 54 -26.99 10.65 -18.75
C SER A 54 -26.41 10.45 -17.35
N THR A 55 -27.02 11.08 -16.33
CA THR A 55 -26.61 10.92 -14.93
C THR A 55 -26.77 9.48 -14.44
N ALA A 56 -27.89 8.82 -14.77
CA ALA A 56 -28.13 7.42 -14.41
C ALA A 56 -27.12 6.47 -15.08
N LEU A 57 -26.83 6.68 -16.36
CA LEU A 57 -25.84 5.91 -17.11
C LEU A 57 -24.42 6.14 -16.59
N THR A 58 -24.06 7.37 -16.22
CA THR A 58 -22.75 7.70 -15.62
C THR A 58 -22.59 7.01 -14.26
N THR A 59 -23.65 7.01 -13.44
CA THR A 59 -23.65 6.30 -12.15
C THR A 59 -23.43 4.80 -12.34
N TYR A 60 -24.08 4.22 -13.35
CA TYR A 60 -23.88 2.82 -13.73
C TYR A 60 -22.46 2.54 -14.26
N GLN A 61 -21.91 3.45 -15.08
CA GLN A 61 -20.53 3.36 -15.59
C GLN A 61 -19.50 3.36 -14.45
N ASN A 62 -19.70 4.21 -13.44
CA ASN A 62 -18.82 4.28 -12.27
C ASN A 62 -18.88 3.00 -11.43
N ALA A 63 -20.07 2.42 -11.24
CA ALA A 63 -20.21 1.15 -10.55
C ALA A 63 -19.53 -0.01 -11.30
N LEU A 64 -19.59 -0.01 -12.64
CA LEU A 64 -18.84 -0.94 -13.48
C LEU A 64 -17.33 -0.78 -13.34
N ALA A 65 -16.82 0.45 -13.29
CA ALA A 65 -15.39 0.70 -13.10
C ALA A 65 -14.87 0.18 -11.73
N GLY A 66 -15.75 0.06 -10.73
CA GLY A 66 -15.41 -0.53 -9.43
C GLY A 66 -15.22 -2.06 -9.43
N LEU A 67 -15.63 -2.76 -10.49
CA LEU A 67 -15.47 -4.21 -10.65
C LEU A 67 -14.09 -4.55 -11.24
N THR A 68 -13.04 -4.33 -10.47
CA THR A 68 -11.65 -4.58 -10.91
C THR A 68 -11.21 -6.02 -10.64
N ALA A 69 -10.23 -6.53 -11.41
CA ALA A 69 -9.70 -7.88 -11.25
C ALA A 69 -9.16 -8.14 -9.82
N ALA A 70 -8.57 -7.13 -9.18
CA ALA A 70 -8.05 -7.21 -7.81
C ALA A 70 -9.14 -7.55 -6.76
N LYS A 71 -10.39 -7.13 -6.99
CA LYS A 71 -11.53 -7.48 -6.12
C LYS A 71 -11.91 -8.96 -6.20
N PHE A 72 -11.48 -9.65 -7.26
CA PHE A 72 -11.77 -11.04 -7.55
C PHE A 72 -10.52 -11.95 -7.45
N SER A 73 -9.45 -11.47 -6.84
CA SER A 73 -8.23 -12.26 -6.56
C SER A 73 -7.76 -12.12 -5.10
N ALA A 74 -8.53 -11.42 -4.27
CA ALA A 74 -8.22 -11.21 -2.88
C ALA A 74 -8.27 -12.52 -2.08
N GLN A 75 -7.36 -12.64 -1.13
CA GLN A 75 -7.30 -13.74 -0.18
C GLN A 75 -7.25 -13.19 1.24
N LYS A 76 -7.66 -14.02 2.19
CA LYS A 76 -7.54 -13.75 3.61
C LYS A 76 -6.88 -14.92 4.33
N ALA A 77 -6.13 -14.57 5.35
CA ALA A 77 -5.62 -15.48 6.35
C ALA A 77 -6.46 -15.31 7.62
N ALA A 78 -6.84 -16.42 8.24
CA ALA A 78 -7.49 -16.42 9.53
C ALA A 78 -6.75 -17.41 10.43
N VAL A 79 -6.29 -16.95 11.59
CA VAL A 79 -5.70 -17.80 12.61
C VAL A 79 -6.74 -18.03 13.70
N VAL A 80 -7.02 -19.29 14.02
CA VAL A 80 -7.97 -19.67 15.07
C VAL A 80 -7.27 -20.57 16.07
N ASN A 81 -7.35 -20.25 17.35
CA ASN A 81 -6.97 -21.18 18.41
C ASN A 81 -8.19 -22.01 18.81
N SER A 82 -8.17 -23.29 18.49
CA SER A 82 -9.19 -24.25 18.94
C SER A 82 -8.88 -24.88 20.30
N GLY A 83 -7.68 -24.59 20.84
CA GLY A 83 -7.24 -25.01 22.17
C GLY A 83 -7.94 -24.24 23.28
N LYS A 84 -8.21 -24.91 24.40
CA LYS A 84 -8.75 -24.30 25.61
C LYS A 84 -7.70 -24.38 26.71
N SER A 85 -7.39 -23.26 27.35
CA SER A 85 -6.62 -23.27 28.59
C SER A 85 -7.42 -23.99 29.70
N ALA A 86 -6.74 -24.42 30.76
CA ALA A 86 -7.34 -25.12 31.90
C ALA A 86 -8.45 -24.30 32.61
N ASP A 87 -8.46 -22.98 32.43
CA ASP A 87 -9.48 -22.04 32.92
C ASP A 87 -10.61 -21.76 31.89
N GLY A 88 -10.66 -22.52 30.79
CA GLY A 88 -11.68 -22.41 29.75
C GLY A 88 -11.54 -21.19 28.83
N LYS A 89 -10.49 -20.37 29.00
CA LYS A 89 -10.22 -19.22 28.14
C LYS A 89 -9.39 -19.64 26.92
N THR A 90 -9.68 -19.03 25.76
CA THR A 90 -8.79 -19.09 24.60
C THR A 90 -7.56 -18.23 24.88
N ALA A 91 -6.36 -18.78 24.69
CA ALA A 91 -5.13 -18.00 24.82
C ALA A 91 -5.16 -16.80 23.85
N ALA A 92 -4.64 -15.66 24.29
CA ALA A 92 -4.50 -14.45 23.47
C ALA A 92 -3.75 -14.75 22.15
N ASP A 93 -4.01 -13.97 21.11
CA ASP A 93 -3.50 -14.12 19.73
C ASP A 93 -1.97 -14.25 19.65
N ALA A 94 -1.46 -15.46 19.92
CA ALA A 94 -0.03 -15.76 19.97
C ALA A 94 0.61 -15.68 18.59
N VAL A 95 -0.18 -15.95 17.55
CA VAL A 95 0.20 -15.86 16.14
C VAL A 95 -0.91 -15.11 15.41
N SER A 96 -0.51 -14.16 14.56
CA SER A 96 -1.36 -13.63 13.50
C SER A 96 -0.71 -13.90 12.15
N ALA A 97 -1.51 -13.82 11.08
CA ALA A 97 -1.03 -14.04 9.74
C ALA A 97 -1.63 -13.01 8.80
N ASP A 98 -0.79 -12.39 8.01
CA ASP A 98 -1.18 -11.47 6.95
C ASP A 98 -0.97 -12.15 5.60
N ILE A 99 -1.94 -12.01 4.70
CA ILE A 99 -1.70 -12.27 3.29
C ILE A 99 -0.84 -11.14 2.76
N ASN A 100 0.25 -11.47 2.06
CA ASN A 100 1.03 -10.45 1.39
C ASN A 100 0.15 -9.87 0.27
N VAL A 101 -0.27 -8.60 0.41
CA VAL A 101 -1.34 -8.01 -0.42
C VAL A 101 -0.82 -7.44 -1.75
N ASP A 102 0.50 -7.30 -1.92
CA ASP A 102 1.10 -6.63 -3.08
C ASP A 102 1.96 -7.61 -3.90
N ASP A 103 1.73 -7.71 -5.21
CA ASP A 103 2.52 -8.55 -6.14
C ASP A 103 4.00 -8.17 -6.13
N SER A 104 4.34 -6.91 -5.82
CA SER A 104 5.74 -6.45 -5.69
C SER A 104 6.41 -6.85 -4.37
N THR A 105 5.64 -7.31 -3.39
CA THR A 105 6.12 -7.85 -2.09
C THR A 105 5.99 -9.38 -1.98
N ARG A 106 5.40 -10.00 -3.01
CA ARG A 106 5.10 -11.44 -3.06
C ARG A 106 6.16 -12.26 -3.79
N ALA A 107 6.99 -11.62 -4.61
CA ALA A 107 8.04 -12.30 -5.33
C ALA A 107 9.38 -12.11 -4.60
N LEU A 108 10.00 -13.20 -4.14
CA LEU A 108 11.35 -13.11 -3.59
C LEU A 108 12.34 -13.08 -4.74
N ALA A 109 13.24 -12.11 -4.71
CA ALA A 109 14.42 -12.08 -5.57
C ALA A 109 15.38 -13.19 -5.17
N GLN A 110 16.02 -13.80 -6.17
CA GLN A 110 17.12 -14.70 -5.90
C GLN A 110 18.33 -13.89 -5.40
N LYS A 111 18.98 -14.39 -4.36
CA LYS A 111 20.22 -13.83 -3.81
C LYS A 111 21.32 -14.88 -3.87
N LEU A 112 22.46 -14.46 -4.41
CA LEU A 112 23.69 -15.24 -4.53
C LEU A 112 24.81 -14.56 -3.75
N GLN A 113 25.71 -15.34 -3.19
CA GLN A 113 26.89 -14.86 -2.45
C GLN A 113 28.13 -15.65 -2.88
N SER A 114 29.23 -14.98 -3.21
CA SER A 114 30.51 -15.63 -3.52
C SER A 114 31.18 -16.25 -2.30
N SER A 115 32.19 -17.08 -2.54
CA SER A 115 33.24 -17.35 -1.55
C SER A 115 33.94 -16.05 -1.11
N GLY A 116 34.60 -16.09 0.03
CA GLY A 116 35.34 -14.94 0.57
C GLY A 116 36.62 -14.68 -0.23
N PHE A 117 36.81 -13.43 -0.65
CA PHE A 117 38.05 -12.94 -1.25
C PHE A 117 38.92 -12.27 -0.18
N ALA A 118 40.23 -12.47 -0.23
CA ALA A 118 41.13 -11.74 0.65
C ALA A 118 41.02 -10.22 0.42
N SER A 119 41.22 -9.43 1.47
CA SER A 119 41.15 -7.97 1.38
C SER A 119 42.12 -7.44 0.32
N GLY A 120 41.62 -6.66 -0.63
CA GLY A 120 42.42 -6.11 -1.72
C GLY A 120 42.68 -7.08 -2.88
N HIS A 121 41.94 -8.20 -2.95
CA HIS A 121 41.95 -9.07 -4.12
C HIS A 121 41.67 -8.28 -5.40
N LEU A 122 42.48 -8.50 -6.44
CA LEU A 122 42.39 -7.81 -7.72
C LEU A 122 41.91 -8.76 -8.82
N PHE A 123 40.82 -8.37 -9.48
CA PHE A 123 40.36 -8.90 -10.75
C PHE A 123 41.03 -8.14 -11.89
N ARG A 124 41.45 -8.83 -12.94
CA ARG A 124 42.29 -8.25 -14.00
C ARG A 124 41.48 -7.53 -15.08
N ALA A 125 42.07 -6.47 -15.64
CA ALA A 125 41.54 -5.81 -16.84
C ALA A 125 41.39 -6.81 -18.00
N GLY A 126 40.28 -6.72 -18.73
CA GLY A 126 39.93 -7.62 -19.84
C GLY A 126 39.12 -8.85 -19.41
N ASP A 127 39.08 -9.19 -18.13
CA ASP A 127 38.22 -10.27 -17.64
C ASP A 127 36.75 -9.88 -17.75
N SER A 128 35.92 -10.88 -18.05
CA SER A 128 34.52 -10.66 -18.43
C SER A 128 33.55 -11.57 -17.67
N LEU A 129 32.38 -11.01 -17.42
CA LEU A 129 31.26 -11.59 -16.71
C LEU A 129 29.99 -11.41 -17.56
N ALA A 130 29.21 -12.47 -17.70
CA ALA A 130 27.90 -12.45 -18.33
C ALA A 130 26.83 -12.80 -17.29
N ILE A 131 25.92 -11.86 -17.04
CA ILE A 131 24.78 -12.04 -16.12
C ILE A 131 23.50 -12.17 -16.95
N LYS A 132 22.79 -13.28 -16.77
CA LYS A 132 21.47 -13.52 -17.35
C LYS A 132 20.44 -13.57 -16.23
N VAL A 133 19.34 -12.82 -16.38
CA VAL A 133 18.21 -12.80 -15.45
C VAL A 133 16.98 -13.35 -16.16
N GLY A 134 16.51 -14.52 -15.75
CA GLY A 134 15.38 -15.20 -16.38
C GLY A 134 15.62 -15.47 -17.87
N ASP A 135 14.60 -15.20 -18.68
CA ASP A 135 14.67 -15.36 -20.14
C ASP A 135 15.36 -14.20 -20.86
N LYS A 136 15.67 -13.08 -20.19
CA LYS A 136 16.34 -11.92 -20.80
C LYS A 136 17.69 -12.31 -21.43
N PRO A 137 18.14 -11.66 -22.51
CA PRO A 137 19.48 -11.90 -23.04
C PRO A 137 20.56 -11.57 -21.98
N PRO A 138 21.70 -12.29 -21.97
CA PRO A 138 22.78 -12.03 -21.03
C PRO A 138 23.39 -10.65 -21.25
N THR A 139 23.63 -9.93 -20.16
CA THR A 139 24.38 -8.67 -20.15
C THR A 139 25.85 -8.96 -19.90
N PHE A 140 26.72 -8.49 -20.79
CA PHE A 140 28.16 -8.69 -20.70
C PHE A 140 28.84 -7.49 -20.04
N ILE A 141 29.74 -7.76 -19.10
CA ILE A 141 30.49 -6.78 -18.32
C ILE A 141 31.95 -7.15 -18.47
N THR A 142 32.76 -6.27 -19.05
CA THR A 142 34.21 -6.43 -19.17
C THR A 142 34.91 -5.39 -18.33
N LEU A 143 35.84 -5.83 -17.48
CA LEU A 143 36.63 -4.93 -16.65
C LEU A 143 37.57 -4.10 -17.53
N LYS A 144 37.44 -2.77 -17.47
CA LYS A 144 38.29 -1.84 -18.24
C LYS A 144 39.67 -1.63 -17.62
N ALA A 145 39.81 -1.90 -16.33
CA ALA A 145 41.03 -1.81 -15.54
C ALA A 145 40.99 -2.87 -14.45
N ASP A 146 42.12 -3.12 -13.78
CA ASP A 146 42.16 -3.98 -12.61
C ASP A 146 41.22 -3.44 -11.52
N ALA A 147 40.41 -4.32 -10.93
CA ALA A 147 39.33 -3.94 -10.02
C ALA A 147 39.36 -4.76 -8.74
N THR A 148 39.09 -4.13 -7.61
CA THR A 148 38.82 -4.82 -6.34
C THR A 148 37.39 -5.37 -6.32
N VAL A 149 37.00 -6.10 -5.27
CA VAL A 149 35.60 -6.55 -5.09
C VAL A 149 34.62 -5.37 -5.09
N SER A 150 35.03 -4.22 -4.53
CA SER A 150 34.26 -2.97 -4.60
C SER A 150 34.17 -2.40 -6.02
N GLY A 151 35.28 -2.42 -6.77
CA GLY A 151 35.30 -1.99 -8.17
C GLY A 151 34.45 -2.90 -9.08
N LEU A 152 34.45 -4.21 -8.81
CA LEU A 152 33.59 -5.18 -9.49
C LEU A 152 32.11 -4.95 -9.19
N ARG A 153 31.75 -4.69 -7.94
CA ARG A 153 30.39 -4.27 -7.55
C ARG A 153 29.93 -3.04 -8.35
N GLU A 154 30.77 -2.02 -8.44
CA GLU A 154 30.48 -0.79 -9.20
C GLU A 154 30.29 -1.08 -10.69
N ALA A 155 31.15 -1.89 -11.29
CA ALA A 155 31.02 -2.30 -12.69
C ALA A 155 29.69 -3.04 -12.96
N ILE A 156 29.26 -3.92 -12.05
CA ILE A 156 27.99 -4.65 -12.16
C ILE A 156 26.79 -3.72 -12.03
N ASN A 157 26.79 -2.83 -11.03
CA ASN A 157 25.70 -1.87 -10.82
C ASN A 157 25.61 -0.85 -11.96
N ALA A 158 26.74 -0.40 -12.50
CA ALA A 158 26.78 0.52 -13.64
C ALA A 158 26.26 -0.13 -14.94
N ALA A 159 26.39 -1.45 -15.08
CA ALA A 159 25.94 -2.18 -16.26
C ALA A 159 24.41 -2.37 -16.33
N ASN A 160 23.67 -2.08 -15.25
CA ASN A 160 22.21 -2.25 -15.17
C ASN A 160 21.73 -3.64 -15.62
N ALA A 161 22.49 -4.69 -15.29
CA ALA A 161 22.27 -6.06 -15.75
C ALA A 161 21.01 -6.76 -15.17
N GLY A 162 20.09 -6.01 -14.56
CA GLY A 162 18.91 -6.55 -13.86
C GLY A 162 19.20 -7.12 -12.47
N VAL A 163 20.39 -6.84 -11.91
CA VAL A 163 20.80 -7.23 -10.56
C VAL A 163 21.36 -6.03 -9.79
N SER A 164 21.33 -6.12 -8.47
CA SER A 164 22.03 -5.24 -7.55
C SER A 164 23.17 -6.00 -6.90
N ALA A 165 24.39 -5.47 -7.03
CA ALA A 165 25.59 -5.98 -6.39
C ALA A 165 25.88 -5.21 -5.09
N SER A 166 26.23 -5.95 -4.04
CA SER A 166 26.73 -5.43 -2.78
C SER A 166 27.94 -6.23 -2.31
N VAL A 167 28.72 -5.66 -1.39
CA VAL A 167 29.87 -6.34 -0.78
C VAL A 167 29.60 -6.52 0.70
N MET A 168 29.66 -7.77 1.16
CA MET A 168 29.63 -8.14 2.57
C MET A 168 31.06 -8.50 2.99
N ARG A 169 31.47 -8.21 4.22
CA ARG A 169 32.76 -8.65 4.75
C ARG A 169 32.55 -9.46 6.01
N ASP A 170 33.13 -10.65 6.07
CA ASP A 170 33.13 -11.51 7.25
C ASP A 170 34.55 -12.01 7.57
N ASP A 171 34.67 -13.01 8.45
CA ASP A 171 35.96 -13.57 8.89
C ASP A 171 36.64 -14.41 7.78
N ALA A 172 35.90 -14.81 6.73
CA ALA A 172 36.39 -15.51 5.55
C ALA A 172 36.80 -14.57 4.40
N GLY A 173 36.43 -13.28 4.45
CA GLY A 173 36.91 -12.24 3.51
C GLY A 173 35.84 -11.29 3.00
N GLU A 174 36.07 -10.68 1.83
CA GLU A 174 35.09 -9.90 1.07
C GLU A 174 34.23 -10.82 0.21
N HIS A 175 32.92 -10.75 0.35
CA HIS A 175 31.96 -11.49 -0.44
C HIS A 175 31.21 -10.56 -1.37
N LEU A 176 31.13 -10.93 -2.65
CA LEU A 176 30.22 -10.28 -3.59
C LEU A 176 28.84 -10.93 -3.45
N VAL A 177 27.84 -10.10 -3.20
CA VAL A 177 26.44 -10.51 -3.08
C VAL A 177 25.67 -9.94 -4.27
N LEU A 178 25.00 -10.80 -5.02
CA LEU A 178 24.16 -10.43 -6.16
C LEU A 178 22.69 -10.72 -5.84
N GLU A 179 21.84 -9.72 -5.99
CA GLU A 179 20.40 -9.83 -5.80
C GLU A 179 19.68 -9.46 -7.09
N SER A 180 18.71 -10.27 -7.52
CA SER A 180 17.87 -9.91 -8.67
C SER A 180 17.07 -8.65 -8.36
N ASN A 181 17.00 -7.70 -9.30
CA ASN A 181 16.14 -6.51 -9.13
C ASN A 181 14.65 -6.83 -9.25
N THR A 182 14.29 -8.07 -9.59
CA THR A 182 12.90 -8.53 -9.73
C THR A 182 12.76 -9.91 -9.11
N GLY A 183 11.78 -10.07 -8.22
CA GLY A 183 11.46 -11.37 -7.62
C GLY A 183 10.66 -12.27 -8.56
N GLY A 184 10.74 -13.59 -8.35
CA GLY A 184 10.02 -14.58 -9.17
C GLY A 184 10.93 -15.69 -9.68
N THR A 185 10.43 -16.93 -9.78
CA THR A 185 11.18 -18.06 -10.37
C THR A 185 11.53 -17.80 -11.84
N ALA A 186 10.75 -16.97 -12.53
CA ALA A 186 11.03 -16.46 -13.87
C ALA A 186 12.24 -15.51 -13.94
N HIS A 187 12.76 -15.03 -12.81
CA HIS A 187 13.86 -14.05 -12.73
C HIS A 187 15.09 -14.62 -12.00
N THR A 188 15.32 -15.92 -12.17
CA THR A 188 16.54 -16.58 -11.67
C THR A 188 17.80 -16.08 -12.38
N LEU A 189 18.91 -16.07 -11.66
CA LEU A 189 20.21 -15.59 -12.08
C LEU A 189 21.03 -16.75 -12.66
N LYS A 190 21.73 -16.47 -13.75
CA LYS A 190 22.78 -17.31 -14.29
C LYS A 190 23.97 -16.42 -14.59
N VAL A 191 25.11 -16.77 -14.00
CA VAL A 191 26.33 -15.97 -14.03
C VAL A 191 27.44 -16.81 -14.63
N ARG A 192 28.01 -16.35 -15.73
CA ARG A 192 29.17 -16.97 -16.38
C ARG A 192 30.33 -16.01 -16.39
N SER A 193 31.49 -16.45 -15.95
CA SER A 193 32.69 -15.64 -15.90
C SER A 193 33.90 -16.41 -16.39
N ASN A 194 34.97 -15.69 -16.72
CA ASN A 194 36.26 -16.27 -17.11
C ASN A 194 37.40 -15.82 -16.19
N ASN A 195 38.56 -16.47 -16.34
CA ASN A 195 39.84 -16.03 -15.77
C ASN A 195 39.76 -15.74 -14.26
N SER A 196 40.17 -14.53 -13.81
CA SER A 196 40.17 -14.17 -12.39
C SER A 196 38.76 -14.05 -11.79
N LEU A 197 37.74 -13.92 -12.64
CA LEU A 197 36.33 -13.88 -12.22
C LEU A 197 35.70 -15.28 -12.14
N SER A 198 36.41 -16.38 -12.40
CA SER A 198 35.81 -17.74 -12.37
C SER A 198 35.11 -18.07 -11.03
N ALA A 199 35.61 -17.50 -9.93
CA ALA A 199 35.07 -17.68 -8.58
C ALA A 199 33.69 -17.02 -8.33
N ILE A 200 33.15 -16.28 -9.30
CA ILE A 200 31.82 -15.66 -9.22
C ILE A 200 30.79 -16.27 -10.18
N SER A 201 31.10 -17.42 -10.79
CA SER A 201 30.17 -18.14 -11.67
C SER A 201 29.06 -18.86 -10.88
N PHE A 202 27.85 -18.88 -11.44
CA PHE A 202 26.67 -19.59 -10.93
C PHE A 202 25.82 -20.11 -12.11
N ASP A 203 25.66 -21.44 -12.22
CA ASP A 203 24.79 -22.07 -13.22
C ASP A 203 24.00 -23.23 -12.58
N PRO A 204 22.68 -23.08 -12.34
CA PRO A 204 21.90 -24.07 -11.59
C PRO A 204 21.72 -25.41 -12.33
N GLN A 205 22.02 -25.49 -13.62
CA GLN A 205 21.88 -26.70 -14.44
C GLN A 205 23.18 -27.47 -14.62
N GLN A 206 24.32 -26.93 -14.17
CA GLN A 206 25.58 -27.64 -14.21
C GLN A 206 26.03 -27.90 -12.79
N ASN A 207 26.13 -29.18 -12.42
CA ASN A 207 26.72 -29.65 -11.17
C ASN A 207 28.25 -29.43 -11.16
N ARG A 208 28.72 -28.32 -11.74
CA ARG A 208 30.09 -27.85 -11.67
C ARG A 208 30.19 -27.02 -10.40
N SER A 209 31.13 -27.38 -9.54
CA SER A 209 31.53 -26.59 -8.37
C SER A 209 31.83 -25.15 -8.82
N GLY A 210 30.84 -24.26 -8.68
CA GLY A 210 30.90 -22.85 -9.06
C GLY A 210 30.64 -22.01 -7.81
N ALA A 211 31.61 -21.16 -7.49
CA ALA A 211 31.90 -20.59 -6.18
C ALA A 211 30.94 -19.50 -5.63
N MET A 212 29.71 -19.39 -6.17
CA MET A 212 28.62 -18.66 -5.51
C MET A 212 27.55 -19.58 -4.94
N THR A 213 27.15 -19.33 -3.70
CA THR A 213 26.08 -20.03 -2.98
C THR A 213 24.78 -19.23 -3.04
N GLN A 214 23.67 -19.90 -3.31
CA GLN A 214 22.34 -19.28 -3.20
C GLN A 214 21.95 -19.14 -1.73
N THR A 215 21.84 -17.89 -1.26
CA THR A 215 21.42 -17.56 0.11
C THR A 215 19.93 -17.25 0.21
N GLN A 216 19.29 -16.94 -0.92
CA GLN A 216 17.84 -16.80 -1.02
C GLN A 216 17.35 -17.31 -2.38
N ALA A 217 16.39 -18.23 -2.37
CA ALA A 217 15.77 -18.73 -3.60
C ALA A 217 14.79 -17.71 -4.18
N ALA A 218 14.75 -17.61 -5.51
CA ALA A 218 13.68 -16.90 -6.20
C ALA A 218 12.33 -17.61 -5.97
N ARG A 219 11.27 -16.83 -5.81
CA ARG A 219 9.92 -17.35 -5.62
C ARG A 219 8.91 -16.47 -6.32
N ASP A 220 8.01 -17.08 -7.08
CA ASP A 220 6.92 -16.36 -7.73
C ASP A 220 5.97 -15.76 -6.71
N ALA A 221 5.33 -14.68 -7.12
CA ALA A 221 4.10 -14.19 -6.51
C ALA A 221 2.98 -15.22 -6.73
N SER A 222 3.07 -16.36 -6.07
CA SER A 222 1.94 -17.28 -5.98
C SER A 222 0.99 -16.74 -4.92
N SER A 223 -0.26 -16.55 -5.31
CA SER A 223 -1.36 -16.48 -4.35
C SER A 223 -1.26 -17.70 -3.43
N ALA A 224 -1.36 -17.50 -2.12
CA ALA A 224 -1.29 -18.59 -1.16
C ALA A 224 -2.38 -19.62 -1.54
N ALA A 225 -2.02 -20.89 -1.77
CA ALA A 225 -3.05 -21.88 -2.06
C ALA A 225 -4.02 -21.96 -0.87
N ALA A 226 -5.32 -22.05 -1.17
CA ALA A 226 -6.30 -22.26 -0.12
C ALA A 226 -5.92 -23.54 0.65
N GLY A 227 -5.86 -23.44 1.97
CA GLY A 227 -5.25 -24.48 2.79
C GLY A 227 -5.34 -24.17 4.27
N SER A 228 -5.10 -25.20 5.07
CA SER A 228 -5.10 -25.14 6.52
C SER A 228 -3.77 -25.65 7.03
N TYR A 229 -3.15 -24.90 7.94
CA TYR A 229 -1.85 -25.20 8.51
C TYR A 229 -1.93 -25.14 10.03
N ALA A 230 -1.45 -26.18 10.72
CA ALA A 230 -1.27 -26.15 12.17
C ALA A 230 0.01 -25.37 12.51
N ILE A 231 -0.07 -24.45 13.47
CA ILE A 231 1.07 -23.63 13.89
C ILE A 231 1.32 -23.82 15.38
N SER A 232 2.59 -24.01 15.75
CA SER A 232 3.04 -23.89 17.14
C SER A 232 4.27 -22.98 17.22
N VAL A 233 4.39 -22.24 18.32
CA VAL A 233 5.52 -21.33 18.57
C VAL A 233 6.18 -21.76 19.86
N GLU A 234 7.39 -22.27 19.77
CA GLU A 234 8.16 -22.72 20.93
C GLU A 234 8.96 -21.56 21.53
N GLN A 235 9.51 -20.68 20.68
CA GLN A 235 10.38 -19.59 21.09
C GLN A 235 10.18 -18.37 20.21
N LEU A 236 10.26 -17.17 20.79
CA LEU A 236 10.30 -15.90 20.06
C LEU A 236 11.74 -15.46 19.82
N ALA A 237 11.97 -14.79 18.70
CA ALA A 237 13.22 -14.10 18.44
C ALA A 237 13.40 -12.93 19.42
N GLN A 238 14.61 -12.79 19.94
CA GLN A 238 14.98 -11.72 20.88
C GLN A 238 16.18 -10.93 20.37
N ALA A 239 16.16 -9.62 20.59
CA ALA A 239 17.28 -8.72 20.32
C ALA A 239 18.29 -8.77 21.47
N HIS A 240 19.58 -8.66 21.14
CA HIS A 240 20.62 -8.55 22.15
C HIS A 240 20.47 -7.22 22.89
N LYS A 241 20.48 -7.26 24.23
CA LYS A 241 20.51 -6.07 25.08
C LYS A 241 21.67 -6.13 26.06
N LEU A 242 22.48 -5.06 26.08
CA LEU A 242 23.65 -4.89 26.94
C LEU A 242 23.48 -3.68 27.85
N SER A 243 24.12 -3.69 29.02
CA SER A 243 24.19 -2.57 29.95
C SER A 243 25.61 -2.38 30.47
N SER A 244 26.12 -1.15 30.49
CA SER A 244 27.43 -0.86 31.09
C SER A 244 27.39 -1.03 32.61
N ALA A 245 28.57 -1.15 33.21
CA ALA A 245 28.74 -0.83 34.62
C ALA A 245 28.25 0.60 34.92
N GLY A 246 27.95 0.90 36.18
CA GLY A 246 27.57 2.25 36.60
C GLY A 246 28.70 3.25 36.37
N ILE A 247 28.37 4.37 35.73
CA ILE A 247 29.28 5.47 35.43
C ILE A 247 28.83 6.68 36.24
N SER A 248 29.76 7.33 36.95
CA SER A 248 29.43 8.48 37.77
C SER A 248 28.99 9.65 36.89
N PRO A 249 27.95 10.42 37.29
CA PRO A 249 27.56 11.62 36.58
C PRO A 249 28.75 12.57 36.41
N GLY A 250 28.93 13.10 35.19
CA GLY A 250 30.04 14.00 34.86
C GLY A 250 31.37 13.33 34.50
N THR A 251 31.42 11.99 34.44
CA THR A 251 32.59 11.27 33.88
C THR A 251 32.83 11.70 32.43
N THR A 252 34.07 12.09 32.10
CA THR A 252 34.46 12.47 30.74
C THR A 252 35.10 11.31 29.96
N PHE A 253 34.97 11.36 28.64
CA PHE A 253 35.52 10.39 27.68
C PHE A 253 36.36 11.14 26.64
N ASP A 254 37.63 11.33 26.92
CA ASP A 254 38.53 12.25 26.21
C ASP A 254 39.47 11.51 25.25
N VAL A 255 39.83 10.26 25.57
CA VAL A 255 40.82 9.50 24.83
C VAL A 255 40.31 8.12 24.42
N GLY A 256 40.57 7.76 23.16
CA GLY A 256 40.32 6.43 22.62
C GLY A 256 39.29 6.40 21.48
N VAL A 257 38.93 5.19 21.08
CA VAL A 257 37.96 4.90 20.02
C VAL A 257 37.03 3.80 20.50
N LEU A 258 35.73 3.96 20.24
CA LEU A 258 34.71 2.95 20.45
C LEU A 258 34.41 2.26 19.11
N ALA A 259 34.27 0.94 19.13
CA ALA A 259 33.98 0.14 17.96
C ALA A 259 32.81 -0.81 18.29
N ILE A 260 31.76 -0.78 17.47
CA ILE A 260 30.58 -1.63 17.64
C ILE A 260 30.39 -2.47 16.38
N LYS A 261 30.19 -3.77 16.56
CA LYS A 261 29.81 -4.71 15.50
C LYS A 261 28.51 -5.39 15.92
N THR A 262 27.53 -5.46 15.02
CA THR A 262 26.30 -6.25 15.21
C THR A 262 26.31 -7.42 14.25
N GLY A 263 26.27 -8.63 14.79
CA GLY A 263 26.32 -9.87 14.01
C GLY A 263 27.51 -9.96 13.06
N THR A 264 27.23 -10.32 11.81
CA THR A 264 28.20 -10.34 10.70
C THR A 264 28.36 -8.99 10.00
N GLY A 265 27.69 -7.93 10.50
CA GLY A 265 27.78 -6.58 9.97
C GLY A 265 29.19 -5.99 10.08
N SER A 266 29.42 -4.87 9.40
CA SER A 266 30.70 -4.14 9.49
C SER A 266 30.89 -3.54 10.89
N THR A 267 32.14 -3.49 11.35
CA THR A 267 32.49 -2.78 12.59
C THR A 267 32.43 -1.28 12.35
N ALA A 268 31.54 -0.59 13.06
CA ALA A 268 31.46 0.86 13.06
C ALA A 268 32.42 1.44 14.09
N LEU A 269 33.32 2.32 13.65
CA LEU A 269 34.19 3.10 14.52
C LEU A 269 33.49 4.41 14.88
N ILE A 270 33.37 4.65 16.18
CA ILE A 270 32.61 5.74 16.77
C ILE A 270 33.58 6.61 17.53
N LYS A 271 33.62 7.89 17.17
CA LYS A 271 34.38 8.92 17.87
C LYS A 271 33.41 9.97 18.37
N PRO A 272 33.00 9.91 19.65
CA PRO A 272 32.09 10.90 20.22
C PRO A 272 32.67 12.31 20.11
N SER A 273 31.87 13.26 19.65
CA SER A 273 32.25 14.67 19.50
C SER A 273 32.15 15.45 20.82
N ASN A 274 31.35 14.93 21.75
CA ASN A 274 31.18 15.48 23.09
C ASN A 274 31.72 14.46 24.10
N HIS A 275 32.57 14.92 25.00
CA HIS A 275 33.32 14.11 25.95
C HIS A 275 32.45 13.56 27.10
N SER A 276 31.14 13.46 26.92
CA SER A 276 30.19 13.02 27.95
C SER A 276 29.54 11.69 27.56
N LEU A 277 28.95 10.99 28.53
CA LEU A 277 28.17 9.78 28.27
C LEU A 277 27.00 10.03 27.30
N SER A 278 26.38 11.21 27.37
CA SER A 278 25.36 11.65 26.39
C SER A 278 25.95 11.78 24.99
N GLY A 279 27.16 12.34 24.86
CA GLY A 279 27.90 12.37 23.60
C GLY A 279 28.19 10.98 23.05
N VAL A 280 28.55 10.02 23.92
CA VAL A 280 28.73 8.62 23.52
C VAL A 280 27.43 8.02 22.97
N ARG A 281 26.32 8.17 23.69
CA ARG A 281 24.99 7.71 23.27
C ARG A 281 24.61 8.30 21.90
N ASP A 282 24.74 9.61 21.75
CA ASP A 282 24.30 10.32 20.55
C ASP A 282 25.16 9.93 19.34
N ALA A 283 26.48 9.76 19.54
CA ALA A 283 27.38 9.27 18.51
C ALA A 283 27.05 7.84 18.07
N ILE A 284 26.68 6.95 19.00
CA ILE A 284 26.24 5.59 18.65
C ILE A 284 24.95 5.62 17.84
N ASN A 285 23.96 6.39 18.26
CA ASN A 285 22.67 6.51 17.56
C ASN A 285 22.82 7.14 16.16
N ALA A 286 23.82 8.00 15.96
CA ALA A 286 24.13 8.61 14.67
C ALA A 286 24.94 7.71 13.73
N ALA A 287 25.74 6.77 14.24
CA ALA A 287 26.69 5.98 13.46
C ALA A 287 26.08 4.75 12.71
N ASP A 288 24.76 4.61 12.71
CA ASP A 288 23.99 3.49 12.13
C ASP A 288 24.60 2.10 12.37
N THR A 289 25.03 1.83 13.61
CA THR A 289 25.81 0.63 13.97
C THR A 289 24.95 -0.63 14.17
N GLY A 290 23.69 -0.61 13.75
CA GLY A 290 22.71 -1.68 14.02
C GLY A 290 22.25 -1.77 15.47
N VAL A 291 22.58 -0.81 16.35
CA VAL A 291 22.07 -0.73 17.73
C VAL A 291 21.41 0.62 18.00
N ASN A 292 20.55 0.65 19.01
CA ASN A 292 20.05 1.86 19.66
C ASN A 292 20.71 1.97 21.05
N ALA A 293 21.24 3.15 21.36
CA ALA A 293 21.83 3.50 22.64
C ALA A 293 20.88 4.38 23.47
N ALA A 294 20.75 4.06 24.74
CA ALA A 294 20.03 4.86 25.74
C ALA A 294 20.87 4.99 27.00
N ILE A 295 20.61 6.03 27.79
CA ILE A 295 21.17 6.18 29.14
C ILE A 295 20.05 5.91 30.13
N VAL A 296 20.30 5.00 31.07
CA VAL A 296 19.41 4.69 32.18
C VAL A 296 20.12 5.09 33.48
N SER A 297 19.49 5.94 34.29
CA SER A 297 20.01 6.26 35.62
C SER A 297 19.37 5.35 36.67
N ASP A 298 20.18 4.83 37.58
CA ASP A 298 19.72 4.08 38.76
C ASP A 298 19.50 4.99 40.00
N GLY A 299 19.60 6.32 39.81
CA GLY A 299 19.53 7.34 40.86
C GLY A 299 20.88 7.70 41.49
N LYS A 300 21.95 6.96 41.21
CA LYS A 300 23.32 7.24 41.71
C LYS A 300 24.37 7.29 40.60
N GLN A 301 24.19 6.46 39.58
CA GLN A 301 25.08 6.25 38.44
C GLN A 301 24.25 6.25 37.15
N GLU A 302 24.94 6.39 36.03
CA GLU A 302 24.38 6.30 34.70
C GLU A 302 24.87 5.03 34.00
N HIS A 303 23.98 4.37 33.27
CA HIS A 303 24.27 3.16 32.51
C HIS A 303 24.00 3.39 31.04
N LEU A 304 24.99 3.10 30.19
CA LEU A 304 24.79 3.01 28.75
C LEU A 304 24.14 1.66 28.45
N VAL A 305 22.92 1.69 27.92
CA VAL A 305 22.17 0.51 27.49
C VAL A 305 22.16 0.47 25.97
N LEU A 306 22.62 -0.65 25.41
CA LEU A 306 22.63 -0.89 23.97
C LEU A 306 21.63 -1.99 23.64
N THR A 307 20.77 -1.74 22.65
CA THR A 307 19.79 -2.71 22.15
C THR A 307 19.97 -2.91 20.67
N ALA A 308 20.10 -4.16 20.21
CA ALA A 308 20.19 -4.44 18.77
C ALA A 308 18.88 -4.03 18.08
N LYS A 309 18.99 -3.39 16.92
CA LYS A 309 17.81 -2.98 16.12
C LYS A 309 17.03 -4.19 15.58
N GLN A 310 17.70 -5.32 15.44
CA GLN A 310 17.14 -6.58 14.93
C GLN A 310 17.23 -7.69 15.99
N SER A 311 16.22 -8.55 16.03
CA SER A 311 16.22 -9.79 16.83
C SER A 311 17.02 -10.90 16.16
N GLY A 312 17.27 -12.00 16.88
CA GLY A 312 17.91 -13.19 16.32
C GLY A 312 19.31 -13.42 16.87
N ALA A 313 19.70 -14.69 17.00
CA ALA A 313 20.99 -15.12 17.55
C ALA A 313 22.17 -14.51 16.78
N GLN A 314 22.04 -14.39 15.47
CA GLN A 314 23.06 -13.79 14.61
C GLN A 314 23.27 -12.29 14.85
N ASN A 315 22.33 -11.57 15.47
CA ASN A 315 22.39 -10.12 15.65
C ASN A 315 23.02 -9.72 17.00
N ALA A 316 23.98 -10.51 17.47
CA ALA A 316 24.69 -10.25 18.71
C ALA A 316 25.55 -8.99 18.60
N ILE A 317 25.48 -8.12 19.61
CA ILE A 317 26.33 -6.94 19.76
C ILE A 317 27.70 -7.35 20.31
N ARG A 318 28.75 -6.96 19.61
CA ARG A 318 30.13 -6.92 20.11
C ARG A 318 30.55 -5.45 20.23
N VAL A 319 31.12 -5.10 21.37
CA VAL A 319 31.67 -3.77 21.62
C VAL A 319 33.14 -3.91 21.97
N SER A 320 33.98 -3.06 21.40
CA SER A 320 35.37 -2.93 21.78
C SER A 320 35.70 -1.45 21.93
N GLY A 321 36.48 -1.12 22.95
CA GLY A 321 36.85 0.26 23.24
C GLY A 321 38.31 0.35 23.65
N THR A 322 38.94 1.46 23.34
CA THR A 322 40.29 1.80 23.79
C THR A 322 40.23 3.06 24.65
N GLY A 323 41.25 3.30 25.48
CA GLY A 323 41.27 4.43 26.40
C GLY A 323 40.07 4.42 27.33
N ASP A 324 39.38 5.56 27.44
CA ASP A 324 38.23 5.74 28.33
C ASP A 324 37.02 4.89 27.89
N PHE A 325 36.97 4.47 26.62
CA PHE A 325 35.90 3.64 26.07
C PHE A 325 36.05 2.15 26.39
N ALA A 326 37.19 1.71 26.93
CA ALA A 326 37.41 0.32 27.29
C ALA A 326 36.39 -0.21 28.32
N VAL A 327 35.75 0.68 29.08
CA VAL A 327 34.67 0.36 30.02
C VAL A 327 33.43 -0.24 29.35
N PHE A 328 33.25 -0.01 28.04
CA PHE A 328 32.10 -0.48 27.26
C PHE A 328 32.39 -1.78 26.49
N ALA A 329 33.58 -2.37 26.61
CA ALA A 329 33.86 -3.59 25.86
C ALA A 329 32.84 -4.69 26.20
N SER A 330 32.50 -5.53 25.24
CA SER A 330 31.56 -6.64 25.42
C SER A 330 31.75 -7.64 24.30
N ASP A 331 31.83 -8.91 24.68
CA ASP A 331 31.95 -10.03 23.77
C ASP A 331 30.67 -10.87 23.84
N PRO A 332 30.04 -11.22 22.70
CA PRO A 332 28.89 -12.12 22.68
C PRO A 332 29.10 -13.47 23.37
N SER A 333 30.36 -13.95 23.46
CA SER A 333 30.71 -15.18 24.19
C SER A 333 30.61 -15.04 25.71
N GLY A 334 30.43 -13.83 26.25
CA GLY A 334 30.47 -13.56 27.69
C GLY A 334 31.88 -13.55 28.28
N GLN A 335 32.92 -13.53 27.44
CA GLN A 335 34.31 -13.47 27.87
C GLN A 335 34.82 -12.02 27.97
N LEU A 336 35.58 -11.75 29.04
CA LEU A 336 36.35 -10.53 29.24
C LEU A 336 37.84 -10.90 29.21
N SER A 337 38.58 -10.36 28.24
CA SER A 337 40.03 -10.57 28.13
C SER A 337 40.80 -9.31 28.53
N THR A 338 41.89 -9.47 29.26
CA THR A 338 42.85 -8.40 29.54
C THR A 338 43.81 -8.22 28.36
N ALA A 339 44.63 -7.15 28.41
CA ALA A 339 45.77 -7.03 27.52
C ALA A 339 46.75 -8.22 27.70
N SER A 340 47.41 -8.61 26.62
CA SER A 340 48.44 -9.65 26.65
C SER A 340 49.72 -9.13 27.31
N VAL A 341 50.35 -9.98 28.14
CA VAL A 341 51.62 -9.73 28.82
C VAL A 341 52.62 -10.83 28.49
N ALA A 342 53.91 -10.57 28.66
CA ALA A 342 54.94 -11.62 28.53
C ALA A 342 54.74 -12.72 29.59
N THR A 343 55.05 -13.97 29.27
CA THR A 343 54.89 -15.14 30.17
C THR A 343 55.69 -15.03 31.47
N ASP A 344 56.77 -14.24 31.47
CA ASP A 344 57.64 -13.98 32.62
C ASP A 344 57.24 -12.70 33.38
N LYS A 345 56.21 -11.97 32.95
CA LYS A 345 55.71 -10.79 33.66
C LYS A 345 55.27 -11.17 35.08
N ARG A 346 55.63 -10.34 36.05
CA ARG A 346 55.25 -10.48 37.46
C ARG A 346 54.55 -9.21 37.95
N PHE A 347 53.68 -9.37 38.95
CA PHE A 347 52.81 -8.32 39.47
C PHE A 347 53.09 -8.07 40.96
N GLY A 348 54.17 -7.34 41.28
CA GLY A 348 54.65 -7.20 42.66
C GLY A 348 54.15 -5.95 43.38
N LYS A 349 53.73 -4.92 42.64
CA LYS A 349 53.32 -3.62 43.21
C LYS A 349 51.92 -3.22 42.77
N GLY A 350 51.13 -2.72 43.71
CA GLY A 350 49.79 -2.16 43.47
C GLY A 350 48.65 -3.06 43.93
N THR A 351 47.43 -2.74 43.49
CA THR A 351 46.18 -3.39 43.93
C THR A 351 45.40 -3.86 42.71
N ILE A 352 44.64 -4.93 42.85
CA ILE A 352 43.68 -5.38 41.84
C ILE A 352 42.33 -5.67 42.51
N SER A 353 41.26 -5.16 41.94
CA SER A 353 39.90 -5.42 42.40
C SER A 353 39.00 -5.85 41.26
N LEU A 354 38.10 -6.77 41.56
CA LEU A 354 37.09 -7.28 40.64
C LEU A 354 35.73 -6.77 41.09
N ALA A 355 34.97 -6.15 40.20
CA ALA A 355 33.58 -5.81 40.41
C ALA A 355 32.68 -6.63 39.48
N VAL A 356 31.57 -7.13 40.03
CA VAL A 356 30.52 -7.84 39.31
C VAL A 356 29.19 -7.20 39.71
N GLY A 357 28.54 -6.51 38.77
CA GLY A 357 27.42 -5.63 39.06
C GLY A 357 27.81 -4.55 40.08
N GLY A 358 27.02 -4.41 41.14
CA GLY A 358 27.30 -3.47 42.24
C GLY A 358 28.25 -4.00 43.32
N ARG A 359 28.79 -5.23 43.19
CA ARG A 359 29.64 -5.86 44.20
C ARG A 359 31.11 -5.67 43.84
N SER A 360 31.96 -5.36 44.81
CA SER A 360 33.42 -5.22 44.64
C SER A 360 34.17 -6.21 45.53
N PHE A 361 35.23 -6.79 44.98
CA PHE A 361 36.10 -7.79 45.62
C PHE A 361 37.55 -7.33 45.45
N ASP A 362 38.19 -6.98 46.56
CA ASP A 362 39.62 -6.69 46.55
C ASP A 362 40.39 -8.00 46.51
N LEU A 363 41.31 -8.12 45.56
CA LEU A 363 42.07 -9.35 45.31
C LEU A 363 43.48 -9.17 45.84
N ALA A 364 43.98 -10.20 46.52
CA ALA A 364 45.37 -10.27 46.99
C ALA A 364 46.07 -11.50 46.40
N PRO A 365 46.52 -11.43 45.12
CA PRO A 365 47.23 -12.54 44.50
C PRO A 365 48.52 -12.89 45.26
N THR A 366 48.67 -14.15 45.62
CA THR A 366 49.88 -14.66 46.29
C THR A 366 50.64 -15.55 45.33
N ALA A 367 51.96 -15.36 45.24
CA ALA A 367 52.79 -16.14 44.34
C ALA A 367 52.79 -17.62 44.73
N SER A 368 52.74 -18.50 43.73
CA SER A 368 52.88 -19.94 43.94
C SER A 368 54.27 -20.35 44.45
N THR A 369 55.27 -19.48 44.32
CA THR A 369 56.63 -19.67 44.84
C THR A 369 56.93 -18.62 45.91
N ALA A 370 57.31 -19.07 47.11
CA ALA A 370 57.63 -18.19 48.22
C ALA A 370 58.79 -17.23 47.87
N GLY A 371 58.63 -15.94 48.20
CA GLY A 371 59.63 -14.89 47.93
C GLY A 371 59.63 -14.31 46.51
N SER A 372 58.75 -14.79 45.62
CA SER A 372 58.56 -14.23 44.27
C SER A 372 57.32 -13.33 44.20
N ALA A 373 57.29 -12.42 43.22
CA ALA A 373 56.06 -11.68 42.88
C ALA A 373 55.08 -12.60 42.10
N PRO A 374 53.76 -12.43 42.25
CA PRO A 374 52.77 -13.30 41.61
C PRO A 374 52.77 -13.18 40.08
N GLY A 375 52.52 -14.30 39.41
CA GLY A 375 52.31 -14.38 37.96
C GLY A 375 50.83 -14.29 37.58
N LEU A 376 50.52 -14.33 36.27
CA LEU A 376 49.13 -14.21 35.80
C LEU A 376 48.23 -15.37 36.26
N ALA A 377 48.79 -16.57 36.42
CA ALA A 377 48.08 -17.73 36.97
C ALA A 377 47.69 -17.53 38.44
N ASP A 378 48.53 -16.85 39.23
CA ASP A 378 48.21 -16.50 40.62
C ASP A 378 47.07 -15.47 40.70
N VAL A 379 47.01 -14.54 39.75
CA VAL A 379 45.89 -13.60 39.61
C VAL A 379 44.60 -14.33 39.24
N ALA A 380 44.64 -15.25 38.27
CA ALA A 380 43.48 -16.07 37.90
C ALA A 380 42.97 -16.90 39.09
N ARG A 381 43.89 -17.49 39.87
CA ARG A 381 43.56 -18.24 41.08
C ARG A 381 42.89 -17.36 42.14
N ALA A 382 43.44 -16.17 42.42
CA ALA A 382 42.85 -15.23 43.36
C ALA A 382 41.43 -14.80 42.96
N ILE A 383 41.16 -14.62 41.66
CA ILE A 383 39.81 -14.32 41.15
C ILE A 383 38.86 -15.49 41.40
N ASN A 384 39.27 -16.72 41.10
CA ASN A 384 38.45 -17.92 41.31
C ASN A 384 38.18 -18.18 42.80
N GLU A 385 39.16 -17.94 43.67
CA GLU A 385 39.05 -18.06 45.12
C GLU A 385 38.11 -17.01 45.73
N ALA A 386 37.99 -15.82 45.11
CA ALA A 386 37.06 -14.79 45.53
C ALA A 386 35.57 -15.17 45.34
N LYS A 387 35.28 -16.23 44.56
CA LYS A 387 33.91 -16.76 44.31
C LYS A 387 32.92 -15.66 43.88
N ALA A 388 33.39 -14.72 43.07
CA ALA A 388 32.62 -13.56 42.64
C ALA A 388 31.56 -13.85 41.56
N GLY A 389 31.37 -15.11 41.17
CA GLY A 389 30.45 -15.51 40.08
C GLY A 389 31.06 -15.45 38.68
N VAL A 390 32.37 -15.25 38.59
CA VAL A 390 33.16 -15.31 37.35
C VAL A 390 34.23 -16.38 37.47
N THR A 391 34.62 -16.98 36.35
CA THR A 391 35.75 -17.91 36.29
C THR A 391 36.89 -17.27 35.52
N ALA A 392 38.08 -17.23 36.10
CA ALA A 392 39.29 -16.74 35.46
C ALA A 392 40.19 -17.88 34.99
N SER A 393 40.78 -17.72 33.81
CA SER A 393 41.75 -18.63 33.23
C SER A 393 42.86 -17.84 32.54
N VAL A 394 44.03 -18.45 32.37
CA VAL A 394 45.15 -17.88 31.62
C VAL A 394 45.18 -18.51 30.24
N GLN A 395 45.12 -17.68 29.20
CA GLN A 395 45.29 -18.11 27.83
C GLN A 395 46.68 -17.71 27.34
N ARG A 396 47.44 -18.68 26.84
CA ARG A 396 48.75 -18.47 26.21
C ARG A 396 48.61 -18.46 24.70
N GLU A 397 49.26 -17.49 24.05
CA GLU A 397 49.32 -17.32 22.60
C GLU A 397 50.78 -17.27 22.14
N GLY A 398 51.09 -17.90 21.00
CA GLY A 398 52.44 -17.97 20.44
C GLY A 398 53.31 -19.12 20.96
N GLN A 399 54.54 -19.22 20.43
CA GLN A 399 55.54 -20.23 20.80
C GLN A 399 56.90 -19.58 21.08
N GLY A 400 57.69 -20.19 21.98
CA GLY A 400 59.04 -19.73 22.33
C GLY A 400 59.06 -18.34 22.98
N GLU A 401 60.09 -17.54 22.67
CA GLU A 401 60.28 -16.18 23.23
C GLU A 401 59.21 -15.16 22.82
N LYS A 402 58.34 -15.50 21.86
CA LYS A 402 57.18 -14.67 21.46
C LYS A 402 55.89 -15.06 22.17
N ALA A 403 55.94 -16.02 23.11
CA ALA A 403 54.77 -16.43 23.86
C ALA A 403 54.28 -15.30 24.79
N VAL A 404 53.00 -14.99 24.69
CA VAL A 404 52.30 -14.04 25.56
C VAL A 404 51.16 -14.74 26.29
N GLU A 405 50.79 -14.20 27.44
CA GLU A 405 49.67 -14.67 28.25
C GLU A 405 48.67 -13.55 28.47
N ARG A 406 47.39 -13.88 28.47
CA ARG A 406 46.32 -12.96 28.84
C ARG A 406 45.36 -13.63 29.81
N LEU A 407 44.75 -12.82 30.67
CA LEU A 407 43.75 -13.29 31.62
C LEU A 407 42.38 -13.21 30.95
N VAL A 408 41.64 -14.31 30.98
CA VAL A 408 40.30 -14.43 30.41
C VAL A 408 39.32 -14.77 31.54
N LEU A 409 38.38 -13.87 31.76
CA LEU A 409 37.27 -14.05 32.70
C LEU A 409 36.03 -14.45 31.90
N SER A 410 35.37 -15.51 32.32
CA SER A 410 34.08 -15.94 31.78
C SER A 410 32.99 -15.63 32.78
N ASN A 411 32.00 -14.85 32.36
CA ASN A 411 30.81 -14.53 33.16
C ASN A 411 29.59 -15.24 32.58
N SER A 412 28.94 -16.10 33.36
CA SER A 412 27.68 -16.75 32.96
C SER A 412 26.44 -15.92 33.33
N GLY A 413 26.59 -14.87 34.13
CA GLY A 413 25.51 -13.98 34.57
C GLY A 413 25.23 -12.80 33.63
N SER A 414 24.17 -12.04 33.94
CA SER A 414 23.75 -10.85 33.19
C SER A 414 24.45 -9.55 33.63
N GLU A 415 25.20 -9.59 34.74
CA GLU A 415 25.80 -8.42 35.36
C GLU A 415 27.08 -7.96 34.63
N PRO A 416 27.36 -6.64 34.58
CA PRO A 416 28.63 -6.14 34.06
C PRO A 416 29.79 -6.57 34.95
N VAL A 417 30.97 -6.77 34.36
CA VAL A 417 32.18 -7.19 35.07
C VAL A 417 33.27 -6.17 34.83
N SER A 418 34.00 -5.76 35.86
CA SER A 418 35.20 -4.94 35.69
C SER A 418 36.33 -5.41 36.58
N LEU A 419 37.53 -5.50 36.00
CA LEU A 419 38.78 -5.74 36.68
C LEU A 419 39.56 -4.43 36.66
N ARG A 420 39.91 -3.92 37.84
CA ARG A 420 40.61 -2.65 38.00
C ARG A 420 41.94 -2.88 38.69
N GLY A 421 43.04 -2.64 37.96
CA GLY A 421 44.39 -2.74 38.48
C GLY A 421 45.04 -1.37 38.68
N LYS A 422 45.89 -1.26 39.71
CA LYS A 422 46.81 -0.14 39.94
C LYS A 422 48.24 -0.67 40.02
N GLY A 423 49.24 0.16 39.72
CA GLY A 423 50.64 -0.25 39.70
C GLY A 423 50.91 -1.26 38.59
N ASP A 424 51.60 -2.36 38.90
CA ASP A 424 51.93 -3.42 37.93
C ASP A 424 50.67 -4.07 37.36
N TYR A 425 49.57 -4.10 38.13
CA TYR A 425 48.29 -4.66 37.74
C TYR A 425 47.51 -3.78 36.76
N ALA A 426 47.93 -2.53 36.50
CA ALA A 426 47.20 -1.62 35.62
C ALA A 426 46.98 -2.20 34.21
N LEU A 427 47.94 -2.99 33.71
CA LEU A 427 47.88 -3.70 32.43
C LEU A 427 46.77 -4.77 32.36
N LEU A 428 46.27 -5.22 33.51
CA LEU A 428 45.18 -6.20 33.60
C LEU A 428 43.80 -5.54 33.70
N SER A 429 43.73 -4.21 33.67
CA SER A 429 42.44 -3.53 33.76
C SER A 429 41.61 -3.80 32.52
N ALA A 430 40.40 -4.30 32.71
CA ALA A 430 39.47 -4.63 31.64
C ALA A 430 38.04 -4.56 32.17
N SER A 431 37.07 -4.19 31.34
CA SER A 431 35.66 -4.23 31.73
C SER A 431 34.80 -4.81 30.62
N ALA A 432 33.70 -5.45 31.01
CA ALA A 432 32.69 -5.99 30.14
C ALA A 432 31.31 -5.45 30.52
N MET A 433 30.52 -5.03 29.53
CA MET A 433 29.08 -4.78 29.72
C MET A 433 28.36 -6.06 30.13
N GLY A 434 27.30 -5.92 30.93
CA GLY A 434 26.40 -7.00 31.33
C GLY A 434 25.35 -7.29 30.25
N GLN A 435 24.93 -8.55 30.16
CA GLN A 435 23.97 -9.02 29.16
C GLN A 435 22.55 -9.11 29.75
N LEU A 436 21.76 -8.06 29.55
CA LEU A 436 20.36 -7.99 30.03
C LEU A 436 19.42 -8.92 29.27
N GLN A 437 19.70 -9.16 27.98
CA GLN A 437 18.89 -10.05 27.14
C GLN A 437 19.78 -10.70 26.08
N ARG A 438 19.70 -12.04 25.98
CA ARG A 438 20.47 -12.79 24.99
C ARG A 438 19.81 -12.68 23.61
N PRO A 439 20.60 -12.55 22.53
CA PRO A 439 20.06 -12.70 21.19
C PRO A 439 19.65 -14.15 20.97
N GLN A 440 18.45 -14.37 20.47
CA GLN A 440 17.95 -15.72 20.17
C GLN A 440 17.03 -15.67 18.96
N ASP A 441 16.98 -16.76 18.19
CA ASP A 441 16.07 -16.90 17.06
C ASP A 441 14.67 -17.36 17.51
N ALA A 442 13.66 -17.09 16.70
CA ALA A 442 12.34 -17.69 16.83
C ALA A 442 12.40 -19.15 16.41
N LEU A 443 11.69 -20.00 17.15
CA LEU A 443 11.49 -21.42 16.83
C LEU A 443 9.99 -21.68 16.79
N LEU A 444 9.51 -22.13 15.64
CA LEU A 444 8.11 -22.45 15.39
C LEU A 444 8.00 -23.74 14.58
N SER A 445 6.80 -24.30 14.52
CA SER A 445 6.48 -25.36 13.56
C SER A 445 5.24 -25.02 12.74
N VAL A 446 5.26 -25.44 11.48
CA VAL A 446 4.11 -25.40 10.57
C VAL A 446 3.85 -26.82 10.11
N ASP A 447 2.68 -27.38 10.43
CA ASP A 447 2.31 -28.79 10.21
C ASP A 447 3.37 -29.79 10.73
N GLY A 448 4.02 -29.44 11.85
CA GLY A 448 5.06 -30.26 12.47
C GLY A 448 6.46 -30.10 11.85
N VAL A 449 6.62 -29.31 10.78
CA VAL A 449 7.93 -28.95 10.23
C VAL A 449 8.52 -27.82 11.05
N ALA A 450 9.67 -28.05 11.68
CA ALA A 450 10.37 -27.03 12.45
C ALA A 450 10.98 -25.95 11.55
N ILE A 451 10.81 -24.69 11.93
CA ILE A 451 11.31 -23.50 11.25
C ILE A 451 12.08 -22.66 12.27
N THR A 452 13.25 -22.18 11.88
CA THR A 452 14.04 -21.21 12.65
C THR A 452 14.07 -19.88 11.91
N ALA A 453 13.82 -18.77 12.61
CA ALA A 453 13.81 -17.45 12.01
C ALA A 453 14.45 -16.40 12.92
N THR A 454 15.17 -15.45 12.33
CA THR A 454 15.83 -14.37 13.08
C THR A 454 14.86 -13.27 13.52
N SER A 455 13.63 -13.27 13.00
CA SER A 455 12.58 -12.28 13.24
C SER A 455 11.28 -12.94 13.70
N ASN A 456 10.51 -12.21 14.50
CA ASN A 456 9.13 -12.58 14.84
C ASN A 456 8.14 -12.25 13.71
N LYS A 457 8.58 -11.59 12.63
CA LYS A 457 7.82 -11.39 11.39
C LYS A 457 8.43 -12.25 10.29
N ILE A 458 7.74 -13.32 9.92
CA ILE A 458 8.26 -14.43 9.12
C ILE A 458 7.47 -14.51 7.81
N SER A 459 8.08 -14.07 6.70
CA SER A 459 7.43 -14.03 5.37
C SER A 459 7.75 -15.22 4.46
N ASN A 460 8.63 -16.12 4.91
CA ASN A 460 9.16 -17.22 4.10
C ASN A 460 8.71 -18.61 4.58
N ALA A 461 7.95 -18.71 5.69
CA ALA A 461 7.48 -19.99 6.22
C ALA A 461 6.39 -20.64 5.34
N ILE A 462 5.43 -19.84 4.84
CA ILE A 462 4.32 -20.30 4.01
C ILE A 462 4.27 -19.44 2.74
N SER A 463 3.81 -20.01 1.62
CA SER A 463 3.68 -19.23 0.39
C SER A 463 2.61 -18.16 0.46
N GLY A 464 2.97 -16.93 0.09
CA GLY A 464 2.07 -15.76 0.09
C GLY A 464 1.63 -15.25 1.47
N VAL A 465 2.17 -15.77 2.58
CA VAL A 465 1.76 -15.44 3.96
C VAL A 465 2.94 -14.92 4.75
N THR A 466 2.72 -13.84 5.52
CA THR A 466 3.60 -13.43 6.61
C THR A 466 2.99 -13.84 7.94
N LEU A 467 3.72 -14.63 8.73
CA LEU A 467 3.38 -14.96 10.11
C LEU A 467 3.97 -13.90 11.04
N ASN A 468 3.18 -13.40 11.98
CA ASN A 468 3.65 -12.54 13.06
C ASN A 468 3.51 -13.28 14.39
N LEU A 469 4.64 -13.48 15.07
CA LEU A 469 4.73 -14.20 16.34
C LEU A 469 4.71 -13.20 17.49
N ASN A 470 3.68 -13.28 18.33
CA ASN A 470 3.50 -12.37 19.46
C ASN A 470 3.81 -13.05 20.80
N LYS A 471 3.53 -14.35 20.92
CA LYS A 471 3.72 -15.15 22.13
C LYS A 471 4.10 -16.59 21.78
N THR A 472 4.68 -17.28 22.75
CA THR A 472 4.87 -18.74 22.67
C THR A 472 3.54 -19.46 22.90
N THR A 473 3.37 -20.62 22.26
CA THR A 473 2.24 -21.51 22.45
C THR A 473 2.47 -22.49 23.59
N THR A 474 1.40 -22.90 24.26
CA THR A 474 1.40 -23.94 25.30
C THR A 474 0.95 -25.28 24.74
N ALA A 475 1.13 -26.36 25.49
CA ALA A 475 0.69 -27.70 25.07
C ALA A 475 -0.83 -27.83 24.82
N ASN A 476 -1.63 -26.92 25.40
CA ASN A 476 -3.08 -26.90 25.25
C ASN A 476 -3.55 -26.07 24.03
N ASP A 477 -2.66 -25.30 23.42
CA ASP A 477 -2.98 -24.47 22.27
C ASP A 477 -3.02 -25.28 20.98
N ARG A 478 -3.99 -24.97 20.12
CA ARG A 478 -4.14 -25.56 18.78
C ARG A 478 -4.46 -24.46 17.78
N PHE A 479 -3.43 -23.72 17.38
CA PHE A 479 -3.55 -22.67 16.37
C PHE A 479 -3.60 -23.27 14.98
N THR A 480 -4.65 -22.91 14.23
CA THR A 480 -4.82 -23.27 12.83
C THR A 480 -4.90 -22.01 11.99
N LEU A 481 -3.97 -21.86 11.06
CA LEU A 481 -4.03 -20.86 10.00
C LEU A 481 -4.83 -21.41 8.83
N THR A 482 -5.92 -20.74 8.47
CA THR A 482 -6.69 -20.99 7.25
C THR A 482 -6.45 -19.88 6.24
N VAL A 483 -6.02 -20.25 5.04
CA VAL A 483 -5.95 -19.37 3.87
C VAL A 483 -7.16 -19.66 2.99
N SER A 484 -7.92 -18.63 2.62
CA SER A 484 -9.11 -18.76 1.77
C SER A 484 -9.28 -17.55 0.85
N ASN A 485 -10.09 -17.70 -0.19
CA ASN A 485 -10.50 -16.56 -1.03
C ASN A 485 -11.31 -15.56 -0.19
N ASP A 486 -11.02 -14.27 -0.37
CA ASP A 486 -11.80 -13.22 0.25
C ASP A 486 -12.85 -12.68 -0.73
N THR A 487 -14.04 -13.25 -0.66
CA THR A 487 -15.16 -12.86 -1.52
C THR A 487 -15.84 -11.56 -1.07
N SER A 488 -15.47 -10.97 0.06
CA SER A 488 -16.18 -9.81 0.62
C SER A 488 -16.11 -8.58 -0.29
N GLY A 489 -14.93 -8.32 -0.85
CA GLY A 489 -14.70 -7.25 -1.81
C GLY A 489 -15.49 -7.44 -3.10
N ALA A 490 -15.48 -8.66 -3.65
CA ALA A 490 -16.27 -9.04 -4.81
C ALA A 490 -17.78 -8.90 -4.57
N SER A 491 -18.29 -9.45 -3.45
CA SER A 491 -19.70 -9.36 -3.08
C SER A 491 -20.18 -7.91 -2.96
N SER A 492 -19.36 -7.05 -2.34
CA SER A 492 -19.67 -5.62 -2.21
C SER A 492 -19.71 -4.92 -3.56
N ALA A 493 -18.71 -5.17 -4.43
CA ALA A 493 -18.65 -4.58 -5.76
C ALA A 493 -19.81 -5.04 -6.66
N VAL A 494 -20.14 -6.34 -6.66
CA VAL A 494 -21.27 -6.89 -7.43
C VAL A 494 -22.61 -6.33 -6.91
N THR A 495 -22.76 -6.15 -5.60
CA THR A 495 -23.94 -5.52 -5.01
C THR A 495 -24.10 -4.08 -5.50
N SER A 496 -23.03 -3.28 -5.47
CA SER A 496 -23.05 -1.90 -5.98
C SER A 496 -23.38 -1.85 -7.48
N PHE A 497 -22.83 -2.77 -8.28
CA PHE A 497 -23.16 -2.92 -9.69
C PHE A 497 -24.66 -3.22 -9.91
N VAL A 498 -25.21 -4.20 -9.19
CA VAL A 498 -26.63 -4.58 -9.27
C VAL A 498 -27.53 -3.41 -8.87
N ASN A 499 -27.18 -2.69 -7.80
CA ASN A 499 -27.93 -1.53 -7.35
C ASN A 499 -27.91 -0.38 -8.37
N ALA A 500 -26.75 -0.07 -8.94
CA ALA A 500 -26.63 0.97 -9.97
C ALA A 500 -27.38 0.60 -11.25
N PHE A 501 -27.33 -0.67 -11.67
CA PHE A 501 -28.13 -1.18 -12.78
C PHE A 501 -29.63 -1.05 -12.50
N ASN A 502 -30.07 -1.41 -11.28
CA ASN A 502 -31.47 -1.33 -10.89
C ASN A 502 -31.98 0.11 -10.83
N ALA A 503 -31.15 1.04 -10.36
CA ALA A 503 -31.44 2.47 -10.41
C ALA A 503 -31.60 2.96 -11.85
N LEU A 504 -30.67 2.60 -12.74
CA LEU A 504 -30.74 2.91 -14.17
C LEU A 504 -32.01 2.31 -14.81
N SER A 505 -32.32 1.04 -14.52
CA SER A 505 -33.51 0.36 -15.03
C SER A 505 -34.79 1.05 -14.57
N LYS A 506 -34.84 1.52 -13.33
CA LYS A 506 -35.98 2.26 -12.79
C LYS A 506 -36.14 3.62 -13.49
N THR A 507 -35.06 4.39 -13.63
CA THR A 507 -35.09 5.67 -14.35
C THR A 507 -35.53 5.47 -15.80
N LEU A 508 -35.03 4.44 -16.48
CA LEU A 508 -35.44 4.10 -17.85
C LEU A 508 -36.93 3.72 -17.92
N ALA A 509 -37.42 2.91 -16.98
CA ALA A 509 -38.83 2.55 -16.90
C ALA A 509 -39.73 3.77 -16.69
N GLU A 510 -39.33 4.72 -15.84
CA GLU A 510 -40.05 5.98 -15.60
C GLU A 510 -40.05 6.87 -16.85
N LEU A 511 -38.88 7.06 -17.48
CA LEU A 511 -38.74 7.92 -18.66
C LEU A 511 -39.42 7.37 -19.91
N THR A 512 -39.57 6.04 -20.02
CA THR A 512 -40.16 5.36 -21.19
C THR A 512 -41.56 4.80 -20.94
N ARG A 513 -42.15 5.03 -19.76
CA ARG A 513 -43.48 4.51 -19.41
C ARG A 513 -44.52 4.93 -20.43
N GLN A 514 -45.36 4.00 -20.84
CA GLN A 514 -46.62 4.30 -21.52
C GLN A 514 -47.76 3.72 -20.68
N SER A 515 -48.74 4.55 -20.34
CA SER A 515 -49.91 4.13 -19.58
C SER A 515 -51.18 4.57 -20.32
N PRO A 516 -52.04 3.61 -20.72
CA PRO A 516 -53.31 3.93 -21.37
C PRO A 516 -54.17 4.84 -20.48
N SER A 517 -54.93 5.75 -21.10
CA SER A 517 -55.91 6.54 -20.37
C SER A 517 -57.00 5.65 -19.78
N LYS A 518 -57.40 5.95 -18.54
CA LYS A 518 -58.57 5.32 -17.90
C LYS A 518 -59.90 5.91 -18.40
N VAL A 519 -59.86 7.01 -19.15
CA VAL A 519 -61.02 7.73 -19.68
C VAL A 519 -61.02 7.68 -21.21
N ARG A 520 -62.12 7.18 -21.78
CA ARG A 520 -62.32 7.08 -23.23
C ARG A 520 -62.26 8.48 -23.86
N GLY A 521 -61.39 8.65 -24.86
CA GLY A 521 -61.20 9.92 -25.56
C GLY A 521 -60.14 10.86 -24.97
N GLN A 522 -59.48 10.49 -23.88
CA GLN A 522 -58.33 11.24 -23.32
C GLN A 522 -57.00 10.54 -23.64
N ALA A 523 -55.94 11.33 -23.82
CA ALA A 523 -54.59 10.81 -23.99
C ALA A 523 -54.09 10.18 -22.67
N GLY A 524 -53.42 9.03 -22.76
CA GLY A 524 -52.80 8.39 -21.60
C GLY A 524 -51.53 9.11 -21.13
N GLU A 525 -51.09 8.80 -19.91
CA GLU A 525 -49.81 9.31 -19.40
C GLU A 525 -48.63 8.59 -20.06
N HIS A 526 -47.63 9.35 -20.47
CA HIS A 526 -46.41 8.84 -21.07
C HIS A 526 -45.20 9.55 -20.51
N GLY A 527 -44.12 8.80 -20.29
CA GLY A 527 -42.82 9.35 -19.97
C GLY A 527 -42.28 10.16 -21.14
N PRO A 528 -41.42 11.16 -20.89
CA PRO A 528 -40.93 12.07 -21.92
C PRO A 528 -40.16 11.35 -23.05
N LEU A 529 -39.59 10.18 -22.80
CA LEU A 529 -38.83 9.38 -23.78
C LEU A 529 -39.60 8.16 -24.29
N ALA A 530 -40.91 8.07 -24.03
CA ALA A 530 -41.72 6.90 -24.36
C ALA A 530 -41.75 6.55 -25.86
N THR A 531 -41.52 7.52 -26.75
CA THR A 531 -41.51 7.34 -28.21
C THR A 531 -40.10 7.42 -28.81
N GLU A 532 -39.07 7.60 -27.99
CA GLU A 532 -37.68 7.74 -28.46
C GLU A 532 -37.07 6.36 -28.77
N THR A 533 -37.05 5.99 -30.05
CA THR A 533 -36.55 4.70 -30.54
C THR A 533 -35.10 4.41 -30.14
N MET A 534 -34.26 5.45 -30.07
CA MET A 534 -32.86 5.32 -29.65
C MET A 534 -32.75 4.81 -28.21
N VAL A 535 -33.61 5.28 -27.30
CA VAL A 535 -33.61 4.86 -25.89
C VAL A 535 -34.07 3.40 -25.78
N GLN A 536 -35.08 3.01 -26.56
CA GLN A 536 -35.54 1.62 -26.61
C GLN A 536 -34.45 0.67 -27.14
N SER A 537 -33.71 1.07 -28.17
CA SER A 537 -32.56 0.29 -28.68
C SER A 537 -31.44 0.18 -27.64
N LEU A 538 -31.13 1.28 -26.94
CA LEU A 538 -30.10 1.32 -25.89
C LEU A 538 -30.42 0.37 -24.74
N ILE A 539 -31.69 0.30 -24.30
CA ILE A 539 -32.14 -0.65 -23.27
C ILE A 539 -31.80 -2.09 -23.68
N GLY A 540 -32.08 -2.45 -24.93
CA GLY A 540 -31.75 -3.77 -25.49
C GLY A 540 -30.24 -4.05 -25.48
N GLN A 541 -29.44 -3.10 -25.94
CA GLN A 541 -27.98 -3.23 -25.99
C GLN A 541 -27.35 -3.36 -24.59
N ILE A 542 -27.82 -2.57 -23.62
CA ILE A 542 -27.36 -2.65 -22.22
C ILE A 542 -27.71 -4.03 -21.64
N ARG A 543 -28.93 -4.53 -21.85
CA ARG A 543 -29.30 -5.89 -21.40
C ARG A 543 -28.42 -6.95 -22.05
N HIS A 544 -28.14 -6.86 -23.35
CA HIS A 544 -27.26 -7.80 -24.04
C HIS A 544 -25.82 -7.78 -23.51
N ALA A 545 -25.28 -6.59 -23.20
CA ALA A 545 -23.93 -6.48 -22.64
C ALA A 545 -23.78 -7.19 -21.29
N VAL A 546 -24.85 -7.18 -20.47
CA VAL A 546 -24.93 -7.87 -19.16
C VAL A 546 -25.26 -9.36 -19.28
N LEU A 547 -26.13 -9.75 -20.23
CA LEU A 547 -26.59 -11.14 -20.41
C LEU A 547 -25.64 -12.03 -21.21
N GLY A 548 -24.75 -11.45 -22.01
CA GLY A 548 -23.92 -12.22 -22.92
C GLY A 548 -23.08 -13.25 -22.16
N ALA A 549 -23.10 -14.50 -22.61
CA ALA A 549 -22.16 -15.50 -22.12
C ALA A 549 -20.72 -15.06 -22.41
N VAL A 550 -19.79 -15.48 -21.56
CA VAL A 550 -18.36 -15.29 -21.74
C VAL A 550 -17.79 -16.63 -22.20
N ALA A 551 -17.50 -16.74 -23.49
CA ALA A 551 -17.01 -17.99 -24.08
C ALA A 551 -15.71 -18.46 -23.39
N GLY A 552 -15.62 -19.77 -23.12
CA GLY A 552 -14.46 -20.36 -22.43
C GLY A 552 -14.42 -20.12 -20.91
N ASN A 553 -15.45 -19.51 -20.32
CA ASN A 553 -15.58 -19.39 -18.87
C ASN A 553 -16.34 -20.58 -18.26
N GLU A 554 -15.84 -21.13 -17.15
CA GLU A 554 -16.44 -22.27 -16.45
C GLU A 554 -17.92 -22.05 -16.07
N HIS A 555 -18.26 -20.84 -15.61
CA HIS A 555 -19.61 -20.49 -15.21
C HIS A 555 -20.48 -20.04 -16.39
N GLY A 556 -19.87 -19.71 -17.52
CA GLY A 556 -20.52 -19.27 -18.75
C GLY A 556 -21.17 -17.88 -18.68
N SER A 557 -21.94 -17.56 -17.64
CA SER A 557 -22.67 -16.29 -17.50
C SER A 557 -22.87 -15.85 -16.05
N LEU A 558 -23.30 -14.60 -15.86
CA LEU A 558 -23.63 -14.03 -14.55
C LEU A 558 -24.76 -14.80 -13.81
N ALA A 559 -25.68 -15.42 -14.55
CA ALA A 559 -26.78 -16.17 -13.93
C ALA A 559 -26.28 -17.40 -13.14
N ALA A 560 -25.20 -18.04 -13.60
CA ALA A 560 -24.62 -19.19 -12.94
C ALA A 560 -23.97 -18.84 -11.59
N ILE A 561 -23.55 -17.58 -11.41
CA ILE A 561 -22.97 -17.06 -10.16
C ILE A 561 -23.98 -16.29 -9.31
N GLY A 562 -25.28 -16.37 -9.64
CA GLY A 562 -26.36 -15.79 -8.83
C GLY A 562 -26.79 -14.37 -9.20
N VAL A 563 -26.37 -13.82 -10.34
CA VAL A 563 -26.86 -12.52 -10.84
C VAL A 563 -27.78 -12.73 -12.03
N SER A 564 -29.08 -12.47 -11.87
CA SER A 564 -30.11 -12.79 -12.88
C SER A 564 -31.14 -11.69 -13.04
N PHE A 565 -31.76 -11.60 -14.22
CA PHE A 565 -32.86 -10.66 -14.47
C PHE A 565 -34.18 -11.13 -13.88
N LYS A 566 -34.95 -10.16 -13.37
CA LYS A 566 -36.37 -10.31 -13.01
C LYS A 566 -37.25 -9.94 -14.20
N LYS A 567 -38.55 -10.27 -14.09
CA LYS A 567 -39.56 -9.98 -15.12
C LYS A 567 -39.71 -8.49 -15.43
N ASP A 568 -39.41 -7.61 -14.47
CA ASP A 568 -39.47 -6.16 -14.60
C ASP A 568 -38.22 -5.53 -15.27
N GLY A 569 -37.23 -6.35 -15.63
CA GLY A 569 -35.97 -5.89 -16.24
C GLY A 569 -34.89 -5.48 -15.25
N THR A 570 -35.14 -5.54 -13.94
CA THR A 570 -34.12 -5.33 -12.89
C THR A 570 -33.29 -6.60 -12.65
N LEU A 571 -32.14 -6.47 -12.01
CA LEU A 571 -31.27 -7.57 -11.56
C LEU A 571 -31.60 -7.99 -10.12
N ALA A 572 -31.52 -9.29 -9.88
CA ALA A 572 -31.46 -9.93 -8.56
C ALA A 572 -30.04 -10.48 -8.32
N LEU A 573 -29.59 -10.41 -7.07
CA LEU A 573 -28.34 -11.00 -6.60
C LEU A 573 -28.62 -12.03 -5.50
N ASP A 574 -28.17 -13.27 -5.73
CA ASP A 574 -28.03 -14.31 -4.72
C ASP A 574 -26.58 -14.32 -4.20
N ASN A 575 -26.35 -13.65 -3.07
CA ASN A 575 -25.01 -13.51 -2.49
C ASN A 575 -24.40 -14.85 -2.03
N ALA A 576 -25.24 -15.84 -1.69
CA ALA A 576 -24.77 -17.16 -1.30
C ALA A 576 -24.20 -17.92 -2.50
N ARG A 577 -24.88 -17.86 -3.65
CA ARG A 577 -24.36 -18.42 -4.91
C ARG A 577 -23.09 -17.72 -5.39
N LEU A 578 -23.03 -16.39 -5.29
CA LEU A 578 -21.84 -15.62 -5.62
C LEU A 578 -20.65 -16.03 -4.75
N THR A 579 -20.85 -16.11 -3.44
CA THR A 579 -19.82 -16.53 -2.48
C THR A 579 -19.36 -17.96 -2.75
N LYS A 580 -20.30 -18.88 -3.04
CA LYS A 580 -19.98 -20.27 -3.38
C LYS A 580 -19.14 -20.36 -4.66
N ALA A 581 -19.49 -19.62 -5.71
CA ALA A 581 -18.72 -19.58 -6.96
C ALA A 581 -17.31 -19.01 -6.72
N GLY A 582 -17.20 -17.92 -5.96
CA GLY A 582 -15.91 -17.28 -5.62
C GLY A 582 -14.99 -18.17 -4.77
N ASN A 583 -15.55 -18.99 -3.87
CA ASN A 583 -14.77 -19.95 -3.10
C ASN A 583 -14.32 -21.16 -3.93
N GLY A 584 -15.02 -21.50 -5.01
CA GLY A 584 -14.66 -22.60 -5.91
C GLY A 584 -13.57 -22.19 -6.91
N ASN A 585 -13.86 -21.20 -7.76
CA ASN A 585 -12.93 -20.72 -8.77
C ASN A 585 -13.04 -19.19 -8.92
N PHE A 586 -12.29 -18.47 -8.08
CA PHE A 586 -12.41 -17.01 -8.01
C PHE A 586 -11.96 -16.32 -9.31
N ASP A 587 -10.98 -16.89 -10.01
CA ASP A 587 -10.51 -16.40 -11.31
C ASP A 587 -11.57 -16.58 -12.41
N ALA A 588 -12.31 -17.69 -12.41
CA ALA A 588 -13.45 -17.85 -13.32
C ALA A 588 -14.53 -16.79 -13.06
N VAL A 589 -14.82 -16.48 -11.79
CA VAL A 589 -15.73 -15.37 -11.44
C VAL A 589 -15.16 -14.03 -11.92
N ALA A 590 -13.87 -13.76 -11.71
CA ALA A 590 -13.21 -12.53 -12.18
C ALA A 590 -13.38 -12.33 -13.68
N ARG A 591 -13.09 -13.38 -14.47
CA ARG A 591 -13.15 -13.36 -15.93
C ARG A 591 -14.55 -13.10 -16.47
N LEU A 592 -15.62 -13.45 -15.75
CA LEU A 592 -16.99 -13.09 -16.17
C LEU A 592 -17.16 -11.57 -16.26
N PHE A 593 -16.48 -10.82 -15.39
CA PHE A 593 -16.55 -9.36 -15.36
C PHE A 593 -15.47 -8.72 -16.22
N THR A 594 -14.21 -9.12 -16.05
CA THR A 594 -13.04 -8.35 -16.52
C THR A 594 -12.36 -8.90 -17.77
N ALA A 595 -12.73 -10.09 -18.26
CA ALA A 595 -12.15 -10.61 -19.49
C ALA A 595 -12.49 -9.70 -20.69
N LYS A 596 -11.83 -9.94 -21.83
CA LYS A 596 -12.08 -9.19 -23.07
C LYS A 596 -13.57 -9.18 -23.47
N GLU A 597 -14.24 -10.32 -23.35
CA GLU A 597 -15.69 -10.47 -23.58
C GLU A 597 -16.51 -10.39 -22.28
N GLY A 598 -15.89 -9.96 -21.19
CA GLY A 598 -16.50 -9.81 -19.87
C GLY A 598 -17.53 -8.67 -19.83
N VAL A 599 -18.39 -8.73 -18.82
CA VAL A 599 -19.51 -7.79 -18.66
C VAL A 599 -19.03 -6.35 -18.51
N VAL A 600 -17.94 -6.11 -17.77
CA VAL A 600 -17.38 -4.77 -17.57
C VAL A 600 -16.87 -4.21 -18.89
N THR A 601 -16.02 -4.98 -19.59
CA THR A 601 -15.42 -4.56 -20.86
C THR A 601 -16.48 -4.24 -21.91
N ARG A 602 -17.48 -5.11 -22.10
CA ARG A 602 -18.57 -4.88 -23.07
C ARG A 602 -19.45 -3.69 -22.68
N SER A 603 -19.80 -3.57 -21.40
CA SER A 603 -20.69 -2.51 -20.94
C SER A 603 -19.99 -1.15 -20.97
N GLN A 604 -18.71 -1.07 -20.59
CA GLN A 604 -17.93 0.17 -20.70
C GLN A 604 -17.77 0.60 -22.15
N ALA A 605 -17.44 -0.31 -23.07
CA ALA A 605 -17.33 0.02 -24.49
C ALA A 605 -18.65 0.53 -25.09
N LEU A 606 -19.79 -0.01 -24.64
CA LEU A 606 -21.11 0.51 -25.02
C LEU A 606 -21.35 1.90 -24.43
N LEU A 607 -21.10 2.08 -23.13
CA LEU A 607 -21.35 3.34 -22.43
C LEU A 607 -20.46 4.47 -22.95
N GLU A 608 -19.22 4.19 -23.35
CA GLU A 608 -18.32 5.17 -23.95
C GLU A 608 -18.87 5.74 -25.26
N LYS A 609 -19.43 4.88 -26.13
CA LYS A 609 -20.10 5.32 -27.38
C LYS A 609 -21.36 6.14 -27.13
N VAL A 610 -22.01 5.95 -25.99
CA VAL A 610 -23.29 6.55 -25.63
C VAL A 610 -23.09 7.88 -24.90
N LEU A 611 -22.16 7.92 -23.93
CA LEU A 611 -21.89 9.04 -23.02
C LEU A 611 -20.73 9.94 -23.43
N GLY A 612 -19.87 9.52 -24.36
CA GLY A 612 -18.74 10.34 -24.81
C GLY A 612 -19.19 11.71 -25.36
N GLU A 613 -18.26 12.67 -25.46
CA GLU A 613 -18.57 14.03 -25.92
C GLU A 613 -19.15 14.09 -27.36
N GLN A 614 -18.76 13.12 -28.18
CA GLN A 614 -19.31 12.88 -29.53
C GLN A 614 -20.26 11.67 -29.57
N GLY A 615 -20.68 11.20 -28.40
CA GLY A 615 -21.58 10.07 -28.24
C GLY A 615 -23.03 10.39 -28.58
N LEU A 616 -23.84 9.34 -28.61
CA LEU A 616 -25.23 9.40 -29.07
C LEU A 616 -26.09 10.38 -28.26
N LEU A 617 -25.93 10.41 -26.93
CA LEU A 617 -26.73 11.28 -26.06
C LEU A 617 -26.34 12.75 -26.21
N ALA A 618 -25.04 13.04 -26.28
CA ALA A 618 -24.54 14.40 -26.49
C ALA A 618 -25.03 14.97 -27.83
N GLY A 619 -24.98 14.16 -28.90
CA GLY A 619 -25.50 14.53 -30.22
C GLY A 619 -27.00 14.84 -30.21
N LYS A 620 -27.82 13.96 -29.61
CA LYS A 620 -29.28 14.17 -29.50
C LYS A 620 -29.61 15.40 -28.68
N THR A 621 -28.92 15.62 -27.56
CA THR A 621 -29.10 16.79 -26.69
C THR A 621 -28.82 18.09 -27.44
N ARG A 622 -27.71 18.15 -28.19
CA ARG A 622 -27.36 19.29 -29.04
C ARG A 622 -28.41 19.58 -30.11
N SER A 623 -28.95 18.52 -30.75
CA SER A 623 -30.03 18.66 -31.72
C SER A 623 -31.32 19.23 -31.10
N LEU A 624 -31.67 18.79 -29.89
CA LEU A 624 -32.83 19.30 -29.16
C LEU A 624 -32.63 20.75 -28.74
N GLN A 625 -31.44 21.12 -28.26
CA GLN A 625 -31.08 22.50 -27.93
C GLN A 625 -31.18 23.43 -29.14
N ASN A 626 -30.72 22.98 -30.32
CA ASN A 626 -30.85 23.75 -31.57
C ASN A 626 -32.33 23.91 -31.99
N SER A 627 -33.14 22.86 -31.81
CA SER A 627 -34.58 22.90 -32.09
C SER A 627 -35.32 23.84 -31.14
N LEU A 628 -34.97 23.79 -29.85
CA LEU A 628 -35.46 24.71 -28.83
C LEU A 628 -35.11 26.15 -29.19
N LYS A 629 -33.84 26.42 -29.52
CA LYS A 629 -33.41 27.75 -29.96
C LYS A 629 -34.22 28.25 -31.15
N THR A 630 -34.41 27.41 -32.16
CA THR A 630 -35.20 27.76 -33.35
C THR A 630 -36.64 28.15 -32.98
N VAL A 631 -37.28 27.37 -32.10
CA VAL A 631 -38.65 27.67 -31.64
C VAL A 631 -38.69 28.93 -30.78
N THR A 632 -37.70 29.17 -29.93
CA THR A 632 -37.58 30.39 -29.13
C THR A 632 -37.40 31.63 -30.02
N ASP A 633 -36.59 31.54 -31.07
CA ASP A 633 -36.41 32.61 -32.05
C ASP A 633 -37.73 32.86 -32.82
N GLN A 634 -38.48 31.81 -33.17
CA GLN A 634 -39.82 31.93 -33.77
C GLN A 634 -40.83 32.59 -32.83
N GLN A 635 -40.79 32.30 -31.53
CA GLN A 635 -41.63 32.96 -30.53
C GLN A 635 -41.31 34.46 -30.43
N ALA A 636 -40.02 34.83 -30.44
CA ALA A 636 -39.60 36.22 -30.42
C ALA A 636 -40.11 36.98 -31.66
N ALA A 637 -39.92 36.42 -32.86
CA ALA A 637 -40.43 36.99 -34.09
C ALA A 637 -41.97 37.08 -34.11
N ALA A 638 -42.67 36.08 -33.57
CA ALA A 638 -44.14 36.12 -33.46
C ALA A 638 -44.62 37.21 -32.49
N ARG A 639 -43.93 37.42 -31.37
CA ARG A 639 -44.22 38.50 -30.41
C ARG A 639 -44.03 39.88 -31.05
N GLU A 640 -42.97 40.06 -31.84
CA GLU A 640 -42.73 41.31 -32.57
C GLU A 640 -43.84 41.58 -33.59
N ARG A 641 -44.24 40.58 -34.39
CA ARG A 641 -45.36 40.70 -35.33
C ARG A 641 -46.68 41.04 -34.64
N LEU A 642 -46.94 40.45 -33.46
CA LEU A 642 -48.13 40.76 -32.67
C LEU A 642 -48.12 42.21 -32.16
N ALA A 643 -46.94 42.76 -31.84
CA ALA A 643 -46.79 44.17 -31.50
C ALA A 643 -47.11 45.08 -32.71
N THR A 644 -46.57 44.78 -33.89
CA THR A 644 -46.92 45.53 -35.11
C THR A 644 -48.41 45.42 -35.46
N LEU A 645 -49.01 44.24 -35.28
CA LEU A 645 -50.44 44.04 -35.51
C LEU A 645 -51.29 44.86 -34.55
N ARG A 646 -50.89 44.94 -33.27
CA ARG A 646 -51.50 45.81 -32.27
C ARG A 646 -51.51 47.26 -32.75
N ASP A 647 -50.36 47.78 -33.19
CA ASP A 647 -50.24 49.16 -33.69
C ASP A 647 -51.10 49.40 -34.93
N SER A 648 -51.12 48.45 -35.86
CA SER A 648 -51.97 48.51 -37.06
C SER A 648 -53.45 48.56 -36.69
N TYR A 649 -53.91 47.69 -35.79
CA TYR A 649 -55.30 47.71 -35.31
C TYR A 649 -55.61 49.02 -34.59
N THR A 650 -54.76 49.49 -33.68
CA THR A 650 -54.95 50.80 -33.02
C THR A 650 -55.10 51.92 -34.03
N ASN A 651 -54.25 51.98 -35.06
CA ASN A 651 -54.34 52.99 -36.12
C ASN A 651 -55.63 52.86 -36.96
N GLN A 652 -56.02 51.64 -37.34
CA GLN A 652 -57.25 51.40 -38.12
C GLN A 652 -58.50 51.80 -37.33
N PHE A 653 -58.60 51.40 -36.06
CA PHE A 653 -59.73 51.74 -35.21
C PHE A 653 -59.76 53.24 -34.85
N ASN A 654 -58.61 53.90 -34.69
CA ASN A 654 -58.55 55.35 -34.52
C ASN A 654 -59.05 56.09 -35.77
N ARG A 655 -58.64 55.67 -36.98
CA ARG A 655 -59.16 56.24 -38.25
C ARG A 655 -60.66 56.02 -38.41
N LEU A 656 -61.16 54.84 -38.02
CA LEU A 656 -62.59 54.56 -37.99
C LEU A 656 -63.31 55.50 -37.03
N ASN A 657 -62.77 55.72 -35.83
CA ASN A 657 -63.34 56.64 -34.84
C ASN A 657 -63.42 58.09 -35.37
N VAL A 658 -62.37 58.57 -36.06
CA VAL A 658 -62.37 59.88 -36.74
C VAL A 658 -63.42 59.93 -37.86
N THR A 659 -63.57 58.85 -38.63
CA THR A 659 -64.56 58.79 -39.71
C THR A 659 -65.99 58.81 -39.16
N LEU A 660 -66.25 58.03 -38.11
CA LEU A 660 -67.54 58.02 -37.41
C LEU A 660 -67.86 59.39 -36.80
N ALA A 661 -66.88 60.05 -36.18
CA ALA A 661 -67.03 61.41 -35.67
C ALA A 661 -67.38 62.42 -36.79
N LYS A 662 -66.73 62.32 -37.97
CA LYS A 662 -67.07 63.14 -39.15
C LYS A 662 -68.48 62.84 -39.67
N MET A 663 -68.87 61.57 -39.74
CA MET A 663 -70.21 61.17 -40.17
C MET A 663 -71.28 61.70 -39.19
N GLN A 664 -71.01 61.64 -37.89
CA GLN A 664 -71.92 62.15 -36.86
C GLN A 664 -72.01 63.67 -36.86
N SER A 665 -70.89 64.37 -37.10
CA SER A 665 -70.89 65.82 -37.35
C SER A 665 -71.70 66.18 -38.60
N THR A 666 -71.55 65.42 -39.70
CA THR A 666 -72.32 65.60 -40.94
C THR A 666 -73.81 65.31 -40.71
N GLN A 667 -74.16 64.27 -39.95
CA GLN A 667 -75.52 63.95 -39.58
C GLN A 667 -76.14 65.05 -38.71
N ASN A 668 -75.41 65.56 -37.72
CA ASN A 668 -75.86 66.68 -36.89
C ASN A 668 -76.07 67.94 -37.72
N TYR A 669 -75.17 68.22 -38.67
CA TYR A 669 -75.30 69.32 -39.62
C TYR A 669 -76.54 69.17 -40.51
N LEU A 670 -76.77 67.99 -41.09
CA LEU A 670 -77.96 67.67 -41.88
C LEU A 670 -79.25 67.75 -41.05
N ALA A 671 -79.24 67.25 -39.81
CA ALA A 671 -80.37 67.33 -38.89
C ALA A 671 -80.70 68.79 -38.54
N GLN A 672 -79.68 69.64 -38.34
CA GLN A 672 -79.86 71.07 -38.13
C GLN A 672 -80.40 71.77 -39.39
N GLN A 673 -79.93 71.41 -40.58
CA GLN A 673 -80.44 71.91 -41.86
C GLN A 673 -81.92 71.51 -42.08
N LEU A 674 -82.27 70.24 -41.84
CA LEU A 674 -83.65 69.73 -41.88
C LEU A 674 -84.56 70.40 -40.84
N ALA A 675 -84.07 70.63 -39.62
CA ALA A 675 -84.83 71.34 -38.58
C ALA A 675 -85.07 72.81 -38.94
N ARG A 676 -84.17 73.44 -39.72
CA ARG A 676 -84.35 74.80 -40.25
C ARG A 676 -85.35 74.82 -41.42
N LEU A 677 -85.35 73.82 -42.29
CA LEU A 677 -86.34 73.67 -43.38
C LEU A 677 -87.77 73.43 -42.87
N ARG A 678 -87.92 72.89 -41.65
CA ARG A 678 -89.23 72.65 -41.02
C ARG A 678 -89.85 73.89 -40.36
N LYS A 679 -89.12 75.02 -40.37
CA LYS A 679 -89.55 76.34 -39.85
C LYS A 679 -89.82 77.37 -40.95
N LEU A 680 -89.76 76.95 -42.20
CA LEU A 680 -90.30 77.64 -43.39
C LEU A 680 -91.55 76.87 -43.83
#